data_AF-A0A8H3IC90-F1
#
_entry.id   AF-A0A8H3IC90-F1
#
_cell.length_a   1.000
_cell.length_b   1.000
_cell.length_c   1.000
_cell.angle_alpha   90.00
_cell.angle_beta   90.00
_cell.angle_gamma   90.00
#
_symmetry.space_group_name_H-M   'P 1'
#
loop_
_entity.id
_entity.type
_entity.pdbx_description
1 polymer ?
#
loop_
_entity_poly.entity_id
_entity_poly.type
_entity_poly.pdbx_seq_one_letter_code
_entity_poly.pdbx_strand_id
1 'polypeptide(L)'
;MPDSEVFDQETETSGEEYSDVSMEDRSEENSDDADPPSPSLRTVRDVHRAVQPLQATAERVGQQVEQFAENLDRLSQQTQRGRKDCRGVLPTVTAFKKIARDTVKTLKSVHFPERQRQQSKSRRSRIRSSNGRLASGSAHSEHGDNQGSKTSVQDLQRWEEEEQTWELLSLMLQVEYPIEPAVAKELAIDDDYHQRPTQENELHRYSSEKDIWNNFLADHNDAWERHTVVEWLKKCADTSSQDIELVVKDLESGADRGSGLWAHSWLYSKEAIKGQKRLRSWPQALEPDSPGIDISLRNADKTKGLVTQLDPDAITRQGRSLETQDYYFERATWLACWEMVRRGKDWGYIREWCQERVEGWRAATMRGDPRDHSLNLQAGWQTRTLWRRTCALAAKNGGIDKYENAVYGILSGYLPSTLAVCESWNDRLFAHYNSYLLAQFENHLKEEFEDRIPPALIQQHGAFGFKMSAGHRPYSAIQLIERMKRTEPTATESTNLLKMLQGSIIAKSFDDFAIKQGVRLAQSANAYGKSRIIPSIDNKLLEGSVTADISMTDYDMLRVLTHVLFIFQDLGIKIEEPERRIAADNIVVAYIDYLSKAGKHQLLPLYASRLLPDQAVVCLARQLPLIHDHRERQTMMKLMESYGIDLPGVLMNQLKLIILDAPPNPKSNTAFTSLMILEPPANNLDKVRPVRRGFIGDTITNDEHDLIRGFEWYLLMDGHWRQTMNMGAALYKHFLRSRGLAAGRLLSKTVSFSLLSLSKTCQLLGRAIDISKDDDEDYNVNGENGNTDDNLETTIYQQRQVLLKQAASFLDFERLFVALDAIESWRDVAARSYESRETEIEDLSKEWRAAFKKTLQEVERTVEPLLQGWLQYARDDKEAALFEDIRIACMPEIVLAYAEVLNVSARYASRDYYLKSMDLAAMIAAEGSNLSECFMAAGRMTELVTTFAHASLGVISADEQGTKVTKSKKKLNGRSMDIWRTNVSVG
;
A
#
# COMPACT_ATOMS: atom_id res chain seq x y z
N MET A 1 9.38 49.83 35.01
CA MET A 1 9.09 51.18 35.51
C MET A 1 7.58 51.32 35.53
N PRO A 2 6.99 51.65 36.68
CA PRO A 2 6.39 50.64 37.58
C PRO A 2 4.92 50.95 37.90
N ASP A 3 4.20 50.00 38.49
CA ASP A 3 3.73 50.12 39.88
C ASP A 3 2.84 48.94 40.30
N SER A 4 3.21 48.44 41.48
CA SER A 4 2.57 47.48 42.35
C SER A 4 1.50 48.15 43.21
N GLU A 5 0.42 47.46 43.58
CA GLU A 5 -0.09 47.50 44.97
C GLU A 5 -1.13 46.39 45.26
N VAL A 6 -1.01 45.91 46.50
CA VAL A 6 -1.71 44.84 47.21
C VAL A 6 -2.82 45.48 48.06
N PHE A 7 -3.94 44.80 48.33
CA PHE A 7 -4.57 44.84 49.66
C PHE A 7 -5.53 43.66 49.90
N ASP A 8 -5.59 43.29 51.18
CA ASP A 8 -6.05 42.06 51.82
C ASP A 8 -7.55 41.97 52.15
N GLN A 9 -7.96 40.74 52.55
CA GLN A 9 -8.75 40.34 53.76
C GLN A 9 -9.83 39.28 53.41
N GLU A 10 -9.71 38.02 53.88
CA GLU A 10 -10.10 37.50 55.22
C GLU A 10 -11.60 37.75 55.52
N THR A 11 -12.48 36.84 55.94
CA THR A 11 -12.43 35.51 56.58
C THR A 11 -13.87 34.97 56.66
N GLU A 12 -14.02 33.65 56.67
CA GLU A 12 -14.97 32.78 57.41
C GLU A 12 -16.41 33.25 57.74
N THR A 13 -17.42 32.41 57.46
CA THR A 13 -18.10 31.60 58.51
C THR A 13 -19.13 30.62 57.91
N SER A 14 -18.96 29.37 58.36
CA SER A 14 -19.90 28.25 58.58
C SER A 14 -21.42 28.48 58.56
N GLY A 15 -22.14 27.44 58.12
CA GLY A 15 -23.55 27.18 58.47
C GLY A 15 -24.15 25.99 57.72
N GLU A 16 -24.06 24.82 58.32
CA GLU A 16 -24.70 23.56 57.91
C GLU A 16 -26.24 23.63 57.99
N GLU A 17 -26.97 22.91 57.13
CA GLU A 17 -27.85 21.80 57.54
C GLU A 17 -28.70 21.21 56.39
N TYR A 18 -28.82 19.88 56.45
CA TYR A 18 -29.73 18.94 55.79
C TYR A 18 -31.22 19.35 55.93
N SER A 19 -32.25 18.91 55.21
CA SER A 19 -32.57 17.77 54.33
C SER A 19 -34.01 17.98 53.82
N ASP A 20 -34.42 17.12 52.87
CA ASP A 20 -35.75 16.48 52.77
C ASP A 20 -36.78 16.96 51.72
N VAL A 21 -36.98 16.06 50.74
CA VAL A 21 -38.25 15.41 50.36
C VAL A 21 -39.28 16.15 49.48
N SER A 22 -39.19 15.80 48.19
CA SER A 22 -40.23 15.20 47.32
C SER A 22 -41.37 16.04 46.72
N MET A 23 -41.57 15.74 45.42
CA MET A 23 -42.83 15.65 44.67
C MET A 23 -43.61 16.94 44.37
N GLU A 24 -43.68 17.35 43.09
CA GLU A 24 -44.87 17.16 42.22
C GLU A 24 -44.68 17.78 40.81
N ASP A 25 -45.02 16.95 39.82
CA ASP A 25 -45.74 17.17 38.56
C ASP A 25 -45.69 18.50 37.74
N ARG A 26 -45.43 18.30 36.43
CA ARG A 26 -45.98 18.97 35.22
C ARG A 26 -45.82 20.48 35.03
N SER A 27 -45.15 20.87 33.94
CA SER A 27 -45.78 21.40 32.70
C SER A 27 -44.74 21.95 31.72
N GLU A 28 -45.02 21.75 30.43
CA GLU A 28 -44.24 22.21 29.28
C GLU A 28 -44.30 23.74 29.15
N GLU A 29 -43.18 24.40 28.79
CA GLU A 29 -43.15 25.51 27.82
C GLU A 29 -41.72 25.86 27.37
N ASN A 30 -41.59 26.21 26.08
CA ASN A 30 -40.37 26.34 25.27
C ASN A 30 -39.49 27.56 25.56
N SER A 31 -38.16 27.40 25.45
CA SER A 31 -37.19 28.41 24.94
C SER A 31 -35.83 27.72 24.75
N ASP A 32 -35.40 27.41 23.53
CA ASP A 32 -34.58 28.23 22.62
C ASP A 32 -33.10 27.79 22.64
N ASP A 33 -32.61 27.44 21.44
CA ASP A 33 -31.23 27.41 20.96
C ASP A 33 -30.10 26.95 21.91
N ALA A 34 -29.74 25.66 21.79
CA ALA A 34 -28.38 25.19 22.10
C ALA A 34 -27.96 24.10 21.09
N ASP A 35 -26.83 24.34 20.42
CA ASP A 35 -26.12 23.37 19.58
C ASP A 35 -26.01 21.99 20.29
N PRO A 36 -26.15 20.86 19.58
CA PRO A 36 -25.92 19.56 20.20
C PRO A 36 -24.44 19.47 20.61
N PRO A 37 -24.13 19.11 21.86
CA PRO A 37 -22.75 18.97 22.30
C PRO A 37 -22.11 17.83 21.51
N SER A 38 -20.99 18.12 20.85
CA SER A 38 -20.06 17.12 20.35
C SER A 38 -19.82 16.05 21.42
N PRO A 39 -19.92 14.74 21.10
CA PRO A 39 -19.85 13.70 22.11
C PRO A 39 -18.47 13.72 22.76
N SER A 40 -18.40 14.19 23.99
CA SER A 40 -17.16 14.19 24.75
C SER A 40 -16.84 12.76 25.17
N LEU A 41 -15.82 12.16 24.55
CA LEU A 41 -15.23 10.88 24.93
C LEU A 41 -14.60 11.01 26.33
N ARG A 42 -15.40 10.90 27.39
CA ARG A 42 -14.96 11.13 28.78
C ARG A 42 -14.59 9.85 29.55
N THR A 43 -14.90 8.65 29.02
CA THR A 43 -14.55 7.39 29.70
C THR A 43 -13.82 6.39 28.79
N VAL A 44 -12.99 5.54 29.40
CA VAL A 44 -12.28 4.42 28.73
C VAL A 44 -13.26 3.46 28.05
N ARG A 45 -14.49 3.33 28.57
CA ARG A 45 -15.56 2.52 27.98
C ARG A 45 -16.14 3.15 26.71
N ASP A 46 -16.24 4.47 26.62
CA ASP A 46 -16.69 5.17 25.40
C ASP A 46 -15.65 5.07 24.28
N VAL A 47 -14.36 5.12 24.64
CA VAL A 47 -13.26 4.83 23.71
C VAL A 47 -13.31 3.38 23.25
N HIS A 48 -13.51 2.40 24.14
CA HIS A 48 -13.64 0.99 23.75
C HIS A 48 -14.85 0.74 22.83
N ARG A 49 -15.99 1.41 23.07
CA ARG A 49 -17.19 1.30 22.23
C ARG A 49 -17.01 1.95 20.84
N ALA A 50 -16.20 3.00 20.75
CA ALA A 50 -15.82 3.63 19.47
C ALA A 50 -14.73 2.85 18.71
N VAL A 51 -13.86 2.14 19.44
CA VAL A 51 -12.71 1.37 18.92
C VAL A 51 -13.11 -0.03 18.45
N GLN A 52 -14.06 -0.72 19.09
CA GLN A 52 -14.50 -2.05 18.68
C GLN A 52 -14.96 -2.14 17.21
N PRO A 53 -15.75 -1.19 16.66
CA PRO A 53 -16.11 -1.18 15.23
C PRO A 53 -14.92 -0.87 14.30
N LEU A 54 -13.90 -0.13 14.79
CA LEU A 54 -12.67 0.14 14.03
C LEU A 54 -11.79 -1.12 13.96
N GLN A 55 -11.69 -1.86 15.07
CA GLN A 55 -10.98 -3.13 15.14
C GLN A 55 -11.63 -4.17 14.22
N ALA A 56 -12.95 -4.34 14.25
CA ALA A 56 -13.64 -5.30 13.37
C ALA A 56 -13.51 -4.96 11.87
N THR A 57 -13.43 -3.68 11.52
CA THR A 57 -13.22 -3.24 10.12
C THR A 57 -11.77 -3.44 9.70
N ALA A 58 -10.81 -3.08 10.57
CA ALA A 58 -9.39 -3.32 10.34
C ALA A 58 -9.05 -4.81 10.27
N GLU A 59 -9.68 -5.65 11.09
CA GLU A 59 -9.55 -7.11 11.08
C GLU A 59 -10.09 -7.71 9.79
N ARG A 60 -11.27 -7.28 9.33
CA ARG A 60 -11.85 -7.72 8.05
C ARG A 60 -10.97 -7.32 6.85
N VAL A 61 -10.52 -6.07 6.80
CA VAL A 61 -9.59 -5.62 5.74
C VAL A 61 -8.26 -6.38 5.83
N GLY A 62 -7.78 -6.65 7.04
CA GLY A 62 -6.60 -7.48 7.29
C GLY A 62 -6.74 -8.91 6.76
N GLN A 63 -7.87 -9.57 7.03
CA GLN A 63 -8.17 -10.92 6.53
C GLN A 63 -8.26 -10.95 5.00
N GLN A 64 -8.87 -9.93 4.39
CA GLN A 64 -8.93 -9.82 2.93
C GLN A 64 -7.52 -9.71 2.34
N VAL A 65 -6.69 -8.81 2.88
CA VAL A 65 -5.29 -8.64 2.43
C VAL A 65 -4.50 -9.94 2.53
N GLU A 66 -4.68 -10.71 3.60
CA GLU A 66 -4.07 -12.03 3.76
C GLU A 66 -4.55 -13.03 2.72
N GLN A 67 -5.86 -13.11 2.45
CA GLN A 67 -6.40 -13.98 1.40
C GLN A 67 -5.85 -13.62 0.01
N PHE A 68 -5.69 -12.33 -0.29
CA PHE A 68 -5.08 -11.89 -1.54
C PHE A 68 -3.60 -12.31 -1.63
N ALA A 69 -2.85 -12.16 -0.54
CA ALA A 69 -1.46 -12.57 -0.45
C ALA A 69 -1.28 -14.10 -0.57
N GLU A 70 -2.12 -14.90 0.08
CA GLU A 70 -2.08 -16.37 -0.01
C GLU A 70 -2.27 -16.87 -1.45
N ASN A 71 -3.21 -16.28 -2.19
CA ASN A 71 -3.44 -16.64 -3.59
C ASN A 71 -2.30 -16.16 -4.51
N LEU A 72 -1.66 -15.04 -4.18
CA LEU A 72 -0.46 -14.56 -4.88
C LEU A 72 0.77 -15.46 -4.61
N ASP A 73 0.95 -15.94 -3.37
CA ASP A 73 2.03 -16.86 -3.04
C ASP A 73 1.89 -18.19 -3.79
N ARG A 74 0.67 -18.75 -3.82
CA ARG A 74 0.36 -19.93 -4.63
C ARG A 74 0.67 -19.72 -6.11
N LEU A 75 0.32 -18.55 -6.66
CA LEU A 75 0.65 -18.21 -8.05
C LEU A 75 2.17 -18.17 -8.26
N SER A 76 2.90 -17.50 -7.37
CA SER A 76 4.35 -17.38 -7.45
C SER A 76 5.05 -18.75 -7.46
N GLN A 77 4.59 -19.68 -6.63
CA GLN A 77 5.07 -21.07 -6.62
C GLN A 77 4.79 -21.82 -7.93
N GLN A 78 3.64 -21.58 -8.58
CA GLN A 78 3.30 -22.19 -9.87
C GLN A 78 4.13 -21.60 -11.01
N THR A 79 4.34 -20.28 -11.01
CA THR A 79 5.18 -19.58 -11.99
C THR A 79 6.63 -20.07 -11.94
N GLN A 80 7.18 -20.30 -10.75
CA GLN A 80 8.51 -20.88 -10.56
C GLN A 80 8.62 -22.31 -11.13
N ARG A 81 7.53 -23.08 -11.13
CA ARG A 81 7.45 -24.42 -11.75
C ARG A 81 7.29 -24.39 -13.28
N GLY A 82 7.40 -23.21 -13.90
CA GLY A 82 7.40 -23.04 -15.36
C GLY A 82 6.03 -22.83 -15.99
N ARG A 83 4.96 -22.70 -15.18
CA ARG A 83 3.58 -22.54 -15.68
C ARG A 83 3.23 -21.05 -15.89
N LYS A 84 3.84 -20.44 -16.91
CA LYS A 84 3.64 -19.02 -17.30
C LYS A 84 2.51 -18.86 -18.33
N ASP A 85 1.45 -19.63 -18.18
CA ASP A 85 0.30 -19.62 -19.08
C ASP A 85 -0.94 -19.11 -18.35
N CYS A 86 -1.99 -18.77 -19.09
CA CYS A 86 -3.26 -18.35 -18.50
C CYS A 86 -3.87 -19.40 -17.57
N ARG A 87 -3.55 -20.68 -17.76
CA ARG A 87 -4.03 -21.77 -16.89
C ARG A 87 -3.47 -21.65 -15.47
N GLY A 88 -2.26 -21.11 -15.30
CA GLY A 88 -1.69 -20.81 -13.98
C GLY A 88 -2.33 -19.59 -13.30
N VAL A 89 -2.65 -18.55 -14.07
CA VAL A 89 -3.10 -17.25 -13.52
C VAL A 89 -4.61 -17.20 -13.22
N LEU A 90 -5.43 -17.88 -14.03
CA LEU A 90 -6.89 -17.81 -13.91
C LEU A 90 -7.47 -18.26 -12.57
N PRO A 91 -6.97 -19.33 -11.91
CA PRO A 91 -7.41 -19.68 -10.56
C PRO A 91 -7.30 -18.52 -9.56
N THR A 92 -6.21 -17.75 -9.66
CA THR A 92 -5.97 -16.58 -8.81
C THR A 92 -6.96 -15.47 -9.10
N VAL A 93 -7.25 -15.18 -10.38
CA VAL A 93 -8.28 -14.20 -10.77
C VAL A 93 -9.67 -14.63 -10.29
N THR A 94 -10.02 -15.91 -10.44
CA THR A 94 -11.30 -16.47 -9.96
C THR A 94 -11.40 -16.37 -8.44
N ALA A 95 -10.31 -16.60 -7.71
CA ALA A 95 -10.27 -16.43 -6.26
C ALA A 95 -10.50 -14.96 -5.87
N PHE A 96 -9.86 -13.99 -6.52
CA PHE A 96 -10.07 -12.57 -6.25
C PHE A 96 -11.50 -12.13 -6.56
N LYS A 97 -12.05 -12.58 -7.70
CA LYS A 97 -13.47 -12.39 -8.05
C LYS A 97 -14.40 -12.93 -6.95
N LYS A 98 -14.13 -14.13 -6.44
CA LYS A 98 -14.93 -14.74 -5.36
C LYS A 98 -14.87 -13.92 -4.08
N ILE A 99 -13.68 -13.46 -3.67
CA ILE A 99 -13.50 -12.60 -2.50
C ILE A 99 -14.35 -11.33 -2.66
N ALA A 100 -14.22 -10.63 -3.79
CA ALA A 100 -15.01 -9.43 -4.07
C ALA A 100 -16.51 -9.73 -4.04
N ARG A 101 -16.97 -10.78 -4.73
CA ARG A 101 -18.39 -11.18 -4.75
C ARG A 101 -18.95 -11.50 -3.37
N ASP A 102 -18.21 -12.24 -2.54
CA ASP A 102 -18.66 -12.60 -1.21
C ASP A 102 -18.78 -11.36 -0.31
N THR A 103 -17.86 -10.40 -0.45
CA THR A 103 -17.95 -9.10 0.26
C THR A 103 -19.14 -8.27 -0.22
N VAL A 104 -19.41 -8.23 -1.53
CA VAL A 104 -20.59 -7.56 -2.10
C VAL A 104 -21.88 -8.18 -1.55
N LYS A 105 -21.98 -9.51 -1.47
CA LYS A 105 -23.14 -10.18 -0.86
C LYS A 105 -23.35 -9.76 0.59
N THR A 106 -22.28 -9.70 1.39
CA THR A 106 -22.35 -9.24 2.78
C THR A 106 -22.76 -7.77 2.89
N LEU A 107 -22.24 -6.89 2.02
CA LEU A 107 -22.60 -5.47 2.05
C LEU A 107 -24.03 -5.22 1.52
N LYS A 108 -24.48 -5.98 0.52
CA LYS A 108 -25.85 -5.92 0.00
C LYS A 108 -26.86 -6.26 1.10
N SER A 109 -26.64 -7.28 1.91
CA SER A 109 -27.61 -7.63 2.96
C SER A 109 -27.81 -6.51 3.99
N VAL A 110 -26.82 -5.62 4.17
CA VAL A 110 -26.88 -4.48 5.09
C VAL A 110 -27.42 -3.21 4.42
N HIS A 111 -26.92 -2.88 3.22
CA HIS A 111 -27.13 -1.55 2.60
C HIS A 111 -28.17 -1.50 1.48
N PHE A 112 -28.75 -2.65 1.11
CA PHE A 112 -29.71 -2.73 0.02
C PHE A 112 -30.93 -1.79 0.17
N PRO A 113 -31.58 -1.69 1.35
CA PRO A 113 -32.73 -0.80 1.51
C PRO A 113 -32.38 0.68 1.33
N GLU A 114 -31.22 1.10 1.85
CA GLU A 114 -30.74 2.48 1.73
C GLU A 114 -30.40 2.81 0.27
N ARG A 115 -29.70 1.91 -0.42
CA ARG A 115 -29.38 2.04 -1.85
C ARG A 115 -30.64 2.23 -2.69
N GLN A 116 -31.67 1.40 -2.48
CA GLN A 116 -32.92 1.50 -3.23
C GLN A 116 -33.60 2.87 -3.03
N ARG A 117 -33.59 3.41 -1.81
CA ARG A 117 -34.13 4.74 -1.51
C ARG A 117 -33.36 5.84 -2.25
N GLN A 118 -32.03 5.79 -2.26
CA GLN A 118 -31.19 6.76 -2.96
C GLN A 118 -31.41 6.72 -4.49
N GLN A 119 -31.47 5.52 -5.08
CA GLN A 119 -31.72 5.34 -6.51
C GLN A 119 -33.11 5.85 -6.92
N SER A 120 -34.16 5.54 -6.14
CA SER A 120 -35.53 6.01 -6.41
C SER A 120 -35.62 7.54 -6.34
N LYS A 121 -35.02 8.17 -5.32
CA LYS A 121 -34.99 9.64 -5.18
C LYS A 121 -34.29 10.31 -6.35
N SER A 122 -33.11 9.81 -6.74
CA SER A 122 -32.32 10.32 -7.86
C SER A 122 -33.10 10.21 -9.18
N ARG A 123 -33.72 9.05 -9.46
CA ARG A 123 -34.53 8.83 -10.66
C ARG A 123 -35.76 9.74 -10.71
N ARG A 124 -36.53 9.87 -9.62
CA ARG A 124 -37.70 10.76 -9.56
C ARG A 124 -37.33 12.23 -9.81
N SER A 125 -36.20 12.69 -9.28
CA SER A 125 -35.68 14.03 -9.54
C SER A 125 -35.39 14.24 -11.04
N ARG A 126 -34.71 13.28 -11.68
CA ARG A 126 -34.39 13.32 -13.12
C ARG A 126 -35.63 13.31 -14.00
N ILE A 127 -36.61 12.44 -13.69
CA ILE A 127 -37.88 12.36 -14.43
C ILE A 127 -38.60 13.71 -14.38
N ARG A 128 -38.66 14.35 -13.21
CA ARG A 128 -39.27 15.68 -13.04
C ARG A 128 -38.52 16.76 -13.82
N SER A 129 -37.19 16.75 -13.80
CA SER A 129 -36.36 17.69 -14.58
C SER A 129 -36.54 17.51 -16.09
N SER A 130 -36.74 16.27 -16.57
CA SER A 130 -36.96 16.00 -18.00
C SER A 130 -38.32 16.48 -18.54
N ASN A 131 -39.28 16.76 -17.65
CA ASN A 131 -40.64 17.17 -18.00
C ASN A 131 -40.87 18.70 -17.90
N GLY A 132 -39.81 19.51 -17.78
CA GLY A 132 -39.89 20.98 -17.89
C GLY A 132 -40.60 21.71 -16.74
N ARG A 133 -40.85 21.06 -15.59
CA ARG A 133 -41.35 21.74 -14.38
C ARG A 133 -40.15 22.27 -13.58
N LEU A 134 -40.07 23.59 -13.41
CA LEU A 134 -39.06 24.28 -12.59
C LEU A 134 -39.03 23.68 -11.17
N ALA A 135 -37.83 23.32 -10.70
CA ALA A 135 -37.61 22.86 -9.34
C ALA A 135 -37.61 24.06 -8.37
N SER A 136 -38.62 24.14 -7.51
CA SER A 136 -38.59 24.94 -6.28
C SER A 136 -38.77 23.98 -5.11
N GLY A 137 -37.68 23.60 -4.47
CA GLY A 137 -37.68 22.72 -3.31
C GLY A 137 -36.26 22.45 -2.84
N SER A 138 -35.81 23.24 -1.86
CA SER A 138 -34.54 23.04 -1.16
C SER A 138 -34.53 21.64 -0.50
N ALA A 139 -33.46 20.89 -0.75
CA ALA A 139 -33.27 19.55 -0.22
C ALA A 139 -32.73 19.62 1.22
N HIS A 140 -33.59 19.37 2.21
CA HIS A 140 -33.12 19.02 3.55
C HIS A 140 -32.75 17.53 3.58
N SER A 141 -31.48 17.25 3.87
CA SER A 141 -30.95 15.90 4.06
C SER A 141 -31.28 15.43 5.46
N GLU A 142 -32.41 14.74 5.65
CA GLU A 142 -32.69 14.00 6.88
C GLU A 142 -31.62 12.91 7.07
N HIS A 143 -30.71 13.13 8.02
CA HIS A 143 -29.77 12.14 8.51
C HIS A 143 -30.54 11.16 9.37
N GLY A 144 -30.81 9.97 8.83
CA GLY A 144 -31.27 8.84 9.62
C GLY A 144 -30.11 8.33 10.47
N ASP A 145 -30.15 8.62 11.77
CA ASP A 145 -29.30 7.99 12.77
C ASP A 145 -29.52 6.46 12.74
N ASN A 146 -28.60 5.73 12.12
CA ASN A 146 -28.50 4.29 12.27
C ASN A 146 -27.08 3.94 12.73
N GLN A 147 -26.84 4.17 14.02
CA GLN A 147 -25.63 3.78 14.72
C GLN A 147 -25.54 2.25 14.76
N GLY A 148 -24.77 1.65 13.85
CA GLY A 148 -24.50 0.21 13.86
C GLY A 148 -23.57 -0.33 12.77
N SER A 149 -23.39 0.36 11.63
CA SER A 149 -22.51 -0.10 10.55
C SER A 149 -21.68 1.06 9.99
N LYS A 150 -20.34 1.02 10.14
CA LYS A 150 -19.40 1.99 9.55
C LYS A 150 -19.18 1.80 8.04
N THR A 151 -19.81 0.79 7.42
CA THR A 151 -19.76 0.63 5.96
C THR A 151 -20.86 1.47 5.34
N SER A 152 -20.64 1.97 4.14
CA SER A 152 -21.55 2.88 3.43
C SER A 152 -22.08 2.29 2.12
N VAL A 153 -23.10 2.92 1.55
CA VAL A 153 -23.56 2.62 0.18
C VAL A 153 -22.44 2.86 -0.85
N GLN A 154 -21.51 3.79 -0.58
CA GLN A 154 -20.35 4.03 -1.45
C GLN A 154 -19.36 2.87 -1.42
N ASP A 155 -19.13 2.27 -0.25
CA ASP A 155 -18.28 1.07 -0.13
C ASP A 155 -18.89 -0.10 -0.92
N LEU A 156 -20.21 -0.29 -0.82
CA LEU A 156 -20.91 -1.29 -1.62
C LEU A 156 -20.70 -1.05 -3.13
N GLN A 157 -20.81 0.20 -3.60
CA GLN A 157 -20.60 0.54 -5.01
C GLN A 157 -19.16 0.25 -5.46
N ARG A 158 -18.16 0.59 -4.64
CA ARG A 158 -16.74 0.32 -4.95
C ARG A 158 -16.45 -1.17 -5.06
N TRP A 159 -16.95 -1.98 -4.11
CA TRP A 159 -16.78 -3.43 -4.16
C TRP A 159 -17.53 -4.09 -5.32
N GLU A 160 -18.68 -3.56 -5.72
CA GLU A 160 -19.37 -3.99 -6.95
C GLU A 160 -18.55 -3.67 -8.19
N GLU A 161 -17.95 -2.48 -8.28
CA GLU A 161 -17.07 -2.11 -9.38
C GLU A 161 -15.80 -2.98 -9.40
N GLU A 162 -15.25 -3.34 -8.24
CA GLU A 162 -14.12 -4.26 -8.14
C GLU A 162 -14.50 -5.69 -8.57
N GLU A 163 -15.64 -6.23 -8.12
CA GLU A 163 -16.15 -7.53 -8.59
C GLU A 163 -16.29 -7.54 -10.12
N GLN A 164 -16.89 -6.48 -10.67
CA GLN A 164 -17.05 -6.31 -12.11
C GLN A 164 -15.70 -6.25 -12.84
N THR A 165 -14.68 -5.65 -12.21
CA THR A 165 -13.33 -5.54 -12.79
C THR A 165 -12.62 -6.89 -12.82
N TRP A 166 -12.69 -7.67 -11.74
CA TRP A 166 -12.14 -9.04 -11.72
C TRP A 166 -12.88 -9.96 -12.70
N GLU A 167 -14.19 -9.81 -12.82
CA GLU A 167 -14.99 -10.53 -13.82
C GLU A 167 -14.57 -10.17 -15.25
N LEU A 168 -14.43 -8.87 -15.55
CA LEU A 168 -13.96 -8.40 -16.85
C LEU A 168 -12.56 -8.93 -17.18
N LEU A 169 -11.62 -8.86 -16.23
CA LEU A 169 -10.27 -9.36 -16.43
C LEU A 169 -10.28 -10.86 -16.75
N SER A 170 -11.05 -11.66 -15.99
CA SER A 170 -11.20 -13.09 -16.23
C SER A 170 -11.73 -13.37 -17.63
N LEU A 171 -12.73 -12.62 -18.09
CA LEU A 171 -13.32 -12.77 -19.42
C LEU A 171 -12.35 -12.39 -20.53
N MET A 172 -11.66 -11.26 -20.39
CA MET A 172 -10.68 -10.81 -21.39
C MET A 172 -9.50 -11.77 -21.52
N LEU A 173 -9.04 -12.35 -20.41
CA LEU A 173 -8.01 -13.40 -20.43
C LEU A 173 -8.50 -14.65 -21.17
N GLN A 174 -9.75 -15.06 -20.99
CA GLN A 174 -10.34 -16.20 -21.72
C GLN A 174 -10.54 -15.92 -23.22
N VAL A 175 -10.77 -14.66 -23.59
CA VAL A 175 -10.86 -14.22 -24.99
C VAL A 175 -9.49 -14.31 -25.67
N GLU A 176 -8.45 -13.81 -25.01
CA GLU A 176 -7.08 -13.81 -25.55
C GLU A 176 -6.44 -15.20 -25.54
N TYR A 177 -6.75 -16.00 -24.52
CA TYR A 177 -6.18 -17.33 -24.32
C TYR A 177 -7.32 -18.36 -24.13
N PRO A 178 -7.90 -18.86 -25.23
CA PRO A 178 -9.00 -19.81 -25.17
C PRO A 178 -8.64 -21.07 -24.38
N ILE A 179 -9.58 -21.50 -23.52
CA ILE A 179 -9.42 -22.66 -22.65
C ILE A 179 -10.43 -23.72 -23.07
N GLU A 180 -9.99 -24.97 -23.03
CA GLU A 180 -10.89 -26.09 -23.29
C GLU A 180 -11.98 -26.19 -22.21
N PRO A 181 -13.23 -26.51 -22.58
CA PRO A 181 -14.36 -26.60 -21.65
C PRO A 181 -14.11 -27.55 -20.47
N ALA A 182 -13.38 -28.64 -20.69
CA ALA A 182 -13.02 -29.59 -19.64
C ALA A 182 -12.11 -28.96 -18.58
N VAL A 183 -11.14 -28.15 -19.02
CA VAL A 183 -10.21 -27.43 -18.14
C VAL A 183 -10.93 -26.28 -17.43
N ALA A 184 -11.84 -25.57 -18.10
CA ALA A 184 -12.65 -24.53 -17.46
C ALA A 184 -13.47 -25.06 -16.28
N LYS A 185 -14.07 -26.25 -16.43
CA LYS A 185 -14.78 -26.96 -15.35
C LYS A 185 -13.86 -27.39 -14.21
N GLU A 186 -12.67 -27.91 -14.52
CA GLU A 186 -11.68 -28.27 -13.51
C GLU A 186 -11.25 -27.05 -12.67
N LEU A 187 -11.11 -25.90 -13.31
CA LEU A 187 -10.72 -24.63 -12.66
C LEU A 187 -11.87 -23.91 -11.96
N ALA A 188 -13.06 -24.52 -11.89
CA ALA A 188 -14.28 -23.95 -11.29
C ALA A 188 -14.60 -22.54 -11.79
N ILE A 189 -14.36 -22.27 -13.07
CA ILE A 189 -14.76 -21.02 -13.72
C ILE A 189 -16.28 -21.07 -13.88
N ASP A 190 -16.99 -20.07 -13.33
CA ASP A 190 -18.45 -19.96 -13.49
C ASP A 190 -18.82 -19.97 -14.99
N ASP A 191 -19.62 -20.94 -15.40
CA ASP A 191 -20.21 -21.07 -16.76
C ASP A 191 -21.35 -20.05 -16.99
N ASP A 192 -21.39 -18.94 -16.24
CA ASP A 192 -22.40 -17.87 -16.37
C ASP A 192 -22.37 -17.20 -17.76
N TYR A 193 -21.26 -17.34 -18.48
CA TYR A 193 -21.07 -16.81 -19.83
C TYR A 193 -20.99 -17.95 -20.83
N HIS A 194 -21.58 -17.75 -22.02
CA HIS A 194 -21.46 -18.72 -23.09
C HIS A 194 -19.99 -18.94 -23.44
N GLN A 195 -19.58 -20.19 -23.58
CA GLN A 195 -18.28 -20.53 -24.12
C GLN A 195 -18.23 -20.13 -25.60
N ARG A 196 -17.03 -19.86 -26.11
CA ARG A 196 -16.85 -19.55 -27.52
C ARG A 196 -17.44 -20.68 -28.34
N PRO A 197 -18.40 -20.40 -29.25
CA PRO A 197 -18.98 -21.45 -30.06
C PRO A 197 -17.90 -22.11 -30.90
N THR A 198 -17.95 -23.44 -30.98
CA THR A 198 -17.16 -24.20 -31.94
C THR A 198 -17.81 -24.10 -33.31
N GLN A 199 -17.00 -24.16 -34.37
CA GLN A 199 -17.51 -24.26 -35.73
C GLN A 199 -18.12 -25.66 -35.91
N GLU A 200 -19.42 -25.78 -35.69
CA GLU A 200 -20.10 -27.09 -35.63
C GLU A 200 -20.51 -27.59 -37.02
N ASN A 201 -20.81 -26.71 -37.98
CA ASN A 201 -21.33 -27.08 -39.31
C ASN A 201 -20.84 -26.14 -40.43
N GLU A 202 -20.61 -26.68 -41.63
CA GLU A 202 -20.43 -25.88 -42.84
C GLU A 202 -21.69 -25.06 -43.14
N LEU A 203 -21.53 -23.75 -43.37
CA LEU A 203 -22.64 -22.87 -43.68
C LEU A 203 -23.27 -23.25 -45.02
N HIS A 204 -24.58 -23.48 -45.02
CA HIS A 204 -25.34 -23.81 -46.21
C HIS A 204 -26.61 -22.95 -46.33
N ARG A 205 -27.31 -23.06 -47.46
CA ARG A 205 -28.48 -22.22 -47.77
C ARG A 205 -29.58 -22.24 -46.69
N TYR A 206 -29.73 -23.36 -45.99
CA TYR A 206 -30.77 -23.59 -44.99
C TYR A 206 -30.26 -23.41 -43.55
N SER A 207 -29.04 -22.88 -43.36
CA SER A 207 -28.50 -22.65 -42.03
C SER A 207 -29.36 -21.63 -41.31
N SER A 208 -29.64 -21.90 -40.05
CA SER A 208 -30.40 -20.95 -39.25
C SER A 208 -29.52 -19.71 -39.00
N GLU A 209 -30.16 -18.58 -38.70
CA GLU A 209 -29.41 -17.38 -38.29
C GLU A 209 -28.54 -17.63 -37.05
N LYS A 210 -28.96 -18.54 -36.17
CA LYS A 210 -28.20 -18.94 -34.99
C LYS A 210 -26.91 -19.66 -35.37
N ASP A 211 -26.95 -20.57 -36.34
CA ASP A 211 -25.76 -21.27 -36.82
C ASP A 211 -24.78 -20.30 -37.49
N ILE A 212 -25.32 -19.35 -38.27
CA ILE A 212 -24.51 -18.31 -38.91
C ILE A 212 -23.89 -17.38 -37.87
N TRP A 213 -24.64 -16.99 -36.83
CA TRP A 213 -24.14 -16.18 -35.72
C TRP A 213 -23.04 -16.90 -34.92
N ASN A 214 -23.24 -18.19 -34.62
CA ASN A 214 -22.27 -18.99 -33.90
C ASN A 214 -20.98 -19.14 -34.71
N ASN A 215 -21.06 -19.43 -36.01
CA ASN A 215 -19.89 -19.49 -36.88
C ASN A 215 -19.20 -18.13 -37.01
N PHE A 216 -19.95 -17.03 -37.13
CA PHE A 216 -19.39 -15.68 -37.12
C PHE A 216 -18.54 -15.39 -35.87
N LEU A 217 -19.05 -15.75 -34.69
CA LEU A 217 -18.32 -15.61 -33.42
C LEU A 217 -17.15 -16.60 -33.29
N ALA A 218 -17.26 -17.78 -33.88
CA ALA A 218 -16.17 -18.76 -33.96
C ALA A 218 -15.02 -18.25 -34.84
N ASP A 219 -15.34 -17.61 -35.97
CA ASP A 219 -14.36 -17.18 -36.97
C ASP A 219 -13.67 -15.85 -36.60
N HIS A 220 -14.38 -14.91 -35.96
CA HIS A 220 -13.88 -13.54 -35.71
C HIS A 220 -13.55 -13.29 -34.23
N ASN A 221 -12.25 -13.21 -33.90
CA ASN A 221 -11.78 -12.89 -32.53
C ASN A 221 -12.33 -11.55 -32.01
N ASP A 222 -12.29 -10.49 -32.84
CA ASP A 222 -12.79 -9.16 -32.44
C ASP A 222 -14.30 -9.16 -32.16
N ALA A 223 -15.06 -9.99 -32.88
CA ALA A 223 -16.50 -10.13 -32.67
C ALA A 223 -16.78 -10.88 -31.38
N TRP A 224 -16.01 -11.94 -31.10
CA TRP A 224 -16.06 -12.68 -29.85
C TRP A 224 -15.76 -11.78 -28.65
N GLU A 225 -14.70 -10.98 -28.72
CA GLU A 225 -14.36 -10.00 -27.70
C GLU A 225 -15.52 -9.03 -27.43
N ARG A 226 -16.10 -8.46 -28.50
CA ARG A 226 -17.23 -7.52 -28.36
C ARG A 226 -18.47 -8.16 -27.79
N HIS A 227 -18.78 -9.39 -28.20
CA HIS A 227 -19.87 -10.17 -27.65
C HIS A 227 -19.68 -10.37 -26.14
N THR A 228 -18.49 -10.77 -25.72
CA THR A 228 -18.14 -10.98 -24.31
C THR A 228 -18.27 -9.69 -23.49
N VAL A 229 -17.77 -8.56 -24.00
CA VAL A 229 -17.91 -7.25 -23.33
C VAL A 229 -19.39 -6.82 -23.23
N VAL A 230 -20.21 -7.07 -24.26
CA VAL A 230 -21.64 -6.77 -24.24
C VAL A 230 -22.37 -7.61 -23.18
N GLU A 231 -22.10 -8.91 -23.09
CA GLU A 231 -22.70 -9.79 -22.08
C GLU A 231 -22.26 -9.41 -20.66
N TRP A 232 -20.99 -9.05 -20.47
CA TRP A 232 -20.51 -8.50 -19.21
C TRP A 232 -21.27 -7.23 -18.82
N LEU A 233 -21.44 -6.28 -19.74
CA LEU A 233 -22.18 -5.03 -19.50
C LEU A 233 -23.67 -5.25 -19.21
N LYS A 234 -24.31 -6.27 -19.80
CA LYS A 234 -25.68 -6.67 -19.46
C LYS A 234 -25.76 -7.17 -18.01
N LYS A 235 -24.85 -8.05 -17.61
CA LYS A 235 -24.77 -8.57 -16.23
C LYS A 235 -24.48 -7.47 -15.20
N CYS A 236 -23.57 -6.54 -15.52
CA CYS A 236 -23.32 -5.38 -14.64
C CYS A 236 -24.58 -4.55 -14.45
N ALA A 237 -25.35 -4.32 -15.51
CA ALA A 237 -26.60 -3.57 -15.42
C ALA A 237 -27.65 -4.31 -14.58
N ASP A 238 -27.74 -5.64 -14.69
CA ASP A 238 -28.71 -6.43 -13.94
C ASP A 238 -28.40 -6.49 -12.44
N THR A 239 -27.12 -6.56 -12.06
CA THR A 239 -26.70 -6.70 -10.65
C THR A 239 -26.64 -5.39 -9.87
N SER A 240 -26.49 -4.25 -10.55
CA SER A 240 -26.31 -2.92 -9.94
C SER A 240 -27.56 -2.03 -9.98
N SER A 241 -28.50 -2.32 -10.88
CA SER A 241 -29.69 -1.50 -11.06
C SER A 241 -30.82 -1.88 -10.12
N GLN A 242 -31.70 -0.92 -9.85
CA GLN A 242 -32.95 -1.14 -9.13
C GLN A 242 -33.84 -2.15 -9.87
N ASP A 243 -34.66 -2.88 -9.11
CA ASP A 243 -35.68 -3.77 -9.66
C ASP A 243 -36.57 -3.04 -10.68
N ILE A 244 -36.77 -3.67 -11.85
CA ILE A 244 -37.54 -3.14 -12.99
C ILE A 244 -38.96 -2.77 -12.55
N GLU A 245 -39.58 -3.54 -11.65
CA GLU A 245 -40.94 -3.24 -11.18
C GLU A 245 -41.00 -1.91 -10.41
N LEU A 246 -39.97 -1.63 -9.60
CA LEU A 246 -39.88 -0.36 -8.88
C LEU A 246 -39.63 0.81 -9.84
N VAL A 247 -38.85 0.59 -10.90
CA VAL A 247 -38.63 1.59 -11.96
C VAL A 247 -39.96 1.97 -12.62
N VAL A 248 -40.78 0.98 -12.94
CA VAL A 248 -42.08 1.18 -13.59
C VAL A 248 -43.05 1.89 -12.65
N LYS A 249 -43.12 1.44 -11.40
CA LYS A 249 -44.00 2.03 -10.37
C LYS A 249 -43.71 3.52 -10.14
N ASP A 250 -42.43 3.92 -10.15
CA ASP A 250 -42.04 5.31 -9.99
C ASP A 250 -42.59 6.21 -11.12
N LEU A 251 -42.68 5.71 -12.35
CA LEU A 251 -43.23 6.46 -13.48
C LEU A 251 -44.76 6.38 -13.59
N GLU A 252 -45.35 5.24 -13.26
CA GLU A 252 -46.80 5.09 -13.19
C GLU A 252 -47.41 6.05 -12.16
N SER A 253 -46.69 6.35 -11.07
CA SER A 253 -47.11 7.35 -10.08
C SER A 253 -47.27 8.75 -10.67
N GLY A 254 -46.60 9.07 -11.78
CA GLY A 254 -46.73 10.35 -12.49
C GLY A 254 -47.86 10.39 -13.51
N ALA A 255 -48.49 9.25 -13.81
CA ALA A 255 -49.59 9.15 -14.78
C ALA A 255 -50.98 9.36 -14.14
N ASP A 256 -51.08 9.50 -12.81
CA ASP A 256 -52.33 9.66 -12.04
C ASP A 256 -53.42 8.61 -12.39
N ARG A 257 -53.05 7.44 -12.93
CA ARG A 257 -53.98 6.38 -13.35
C ARG A 257 -54.54 5.57 -12.18
N GLY A 258 -53.99 5.68 -10.98
CA GLY A 258 -54.30 4.79 -9.86
C GLY A 258 -53.62 3.42 -9.98
N SER A 259 -53.21 2.84 -8.84
CA SER A 259 -52.51 1.55 -8.79
C SER A 259 -53.42 0.40 -9.26
N GLY A 260 -52.94 -0.45 -10.18
CA GLY A 260 -53.64 -1.68 -10.59
C GLY A 260 -54.38 -1.63 -11.94
N LEU A 261 -54.29 -0.55 -12.70
CA LEU A 261 -54.96 -0.37 -14.01
C LEU A 261 -54.05 -0.68 -15.21
N TRP A 262 -53.01 -1.50 -15.01
CA TRP A 262 -51.99 -1.87 -16.02
C TRP A 262 -52.49 -2.86 -17.09
N ALA A 263 -53.58 -3.60 -16.82
CA ALA A 263 -54.19 -4.52 -17.78
C ALA A 263 -55.05 -3.82 -18.85
N HIS A 264 -55.22 -2.50 -18.75
CA HIS A 264 -55.90 -1.69 -19.75
C HIS A 264 -54.86 -0.81 -20.45
N SER A 265 -54.76 -0.92 -21.79
CA SER A 265 -53.83 -0.12 -22.61
C SER A 265 -54.23 1.39 -22.61
N TRP A 266 -54.50 2.02 -23.76
CA TRP A 266 -54.87 3.45 -23.82
C TRP A 266 -56.31 3.73 -23.34
N LEU A 267 -56.54 3.60 -22.02
CA LEU A 267 -57.87 3.66 -21.40
C LEU A 267 -58.54 5.02 -21.60
N TYR A 268 -57.81 6.10 -21.33
CA TYR A 268 -58.36 7.46 -21.33
C TYR A 268 -58.58 7.96 -22.76
N SER A 269 -57.64 7.66 -23.67
CA SER A 269 -57.75 7.95 -25.09
C SER A 269 -58.93 7.17 -25.70
N LYS A 270 -59.10 5.91 -25.32
CA LYS A 270 -60.27 5.09 -25.70
C LYS A 270 -61.59 5.68 -25.17
N GLU A 271 -61.60 6.20 -23.95
CA GLU A 271 -62.78 6.86 -23.39
C GLU A 271 -63.13 8.17 -24.13
N ALA A 272 -62.14 8.99 -24.45
CA ALA A 272 -62.32 10.22 -25.23
C ALA A 272 -62.89 9.94 -26.63
N ILE A 273 -62.34 8.93 -27.33
CA ILE A 273 -62.84 8.48 -28.64
C ILE A 273 -64.30 8.00 -28.52
N LYS A 274 -64.61 7.16 -27.52
CA LYS A 274 -65.99 6.69 -27.27
C LYS A 274 -66.94 7.84 -26.93
N GLY A 275 -66.48 8.81 -26.15
CA GLY A 275 -67.23 10.03 -25.81
C GLY A 275 -67.64 10.80 -27.06
N GLN A 276 -66.71 11.01 -27.99
CA GLN A 276 -67.00 11.70 -29.26
C GLN A 276 -67.93 10.89 -30.17
N LYS A 277 -67.80 9.56 -30.22
CA LYS A 277 -68.76 8.72 -30.97
C LYS A 277 -70.18 8.84 -30.41
N ARG A 278 -70.34 8.87 -29.08
CA ARG A 278 -71.63 9.07 -28.41
C ARG A 278 -72.22 10.43 -28.72
N LEU A 279 -71.43 11.50 -28.59
CA LEU A 279 -71.85 12.89 -28.84
C LEU A 279 -72.32 13.11 -30.28
N ARG A 280 -71.69 12.44 -31.25
CA ARG A 280 -72.02 12.58 -32.68
C ARG A 280 -73.02 11.53 -33.19
N SER A 281 -73.48 10.64 -32.31
CA SER A 281 -74.28 9.45 -32.67
C SER A 281 -73.70 8.69 -33.87
N TRP A 282 -72.37 8.61 -33.94
CA TRP A 282 -71.64 8.14 -35.11
C TRP A 282 -71.42 6.62 -35.02
N PRO A 283 -72.06 5.80 -35.87
CA PRO A 283 -71.96 4.34 -35.79
C PRO A 283 -70.67 3.78 -36.39
N GLN A 284 -70.00 4.53 -37.27
CA GLN A 284 -68.78 4.11 -37.96
C GLN A 284 -67.48 4.43 -37.17
N ALA A 285 -66.34 3.96 -37.67
CA ALA A 285 -65.03 4.36 -37.15
C ALA A 285 -64.83 5.88 -37.31
N LEU A 286 -64.15 6.50 -36.34
CA LEU A 286 -63.77 7.91 -36.46
C LEU A 286 -62.49 7.94 -37.31
N GLU A 287 -62.55 8.53 -38.49
CA GLU A 287 -61.38 8.73 -39.33
C GLU A 287 -60.73 10.09 -39.02
N PRO A 288 -59.40 10.23 -39.16
CA PRO A 288 -58.71 11.49 -38.91
C PRO A 288 -59.36 12.66 -39.67
N ASP A 289 -59.70 12.45 -40.93
CA ASP A 289 -60.25 13.48 -41.83
C ASP A 289 -61.74 13.76 -41.63
N SER A 290 -62.39 13.15 -40.62
CA SER A 290 -63.83 13.37 -40.44
C SER A 290 -64.10 14.82 -39.98
N PRO A 291 -65.14 15.48 -40.52
CA PRO A 291 -65.36 16.90 -40.33
C PRO A 291 -65.47 17.29 -38.85
N GLY A 292 -64.70 18.31 -38.46
CA GLY A 292 -64.71 18.92 -37.13
C GLY A 292 -64.07 18.08 -36.00
N ILE A 293 -63.47 16.91 -36.28
CA ILE A 293 -62.78 16.11 -35.25
C ILE A 293 -61.56 16.86 -34.69
N ASP A 294 -60.82 17.56 -35.54
CA ASP A 294 -59.64 18.35 -35.14
C ASP A 294 -59.98 19.47 -34.15
N ILE A 295 -61.26 19.83 -33.99
CA ILE A 295 -61.73 20.82 -33.02
C ILE A 295 -62.23 20.12 -31.74
N SER A 296 -62.96 19.00 -31.88
CA SER A 296 -63.68 18.40 -30.75
C SER A 296 -62.92 17.30 -30.00
N LEU A 297 -62.00 16.58 -30.66
CA LEU A 297 -61.23 15.48 -30.07
C LEU A 297 -59.79 15.95 -29.86
N ARG A 298 -59.56 16.68 -28.77
CA ARG A 298 -58.26 17.23 -28.37
C ARG A 298 -57.88 16.75 -26.97
N ASN A 299 -56.58 16.74 -26.70
CA ASN A 299 -56.02 16.41 -25.38
C ASN A 299 -56.58 17.37 -24.31
N ALA A 300 -56.48 17.04 -23.01
CA ALA A 300 -56.92 17.89 -21.90
C ALA A 300 -56.46 19.36 -22.02
N ASP A 301 -55.23 19.59 -22.50
CA ASP A 301 -54.66 20.92 -22.71
C ASP A 301 -55.17 21.65 -23.98
N LYS A 302 -56.01 21.01 -24.80
CA LYS A 302 -56.55 21.47 -26.09
C LYS A 302 -55.51 21.85 -27.15
N THR A 303 -54.25 21.51 -26.95
CA THR A 303 -53.13 21.89 -27.83
C THR A 303 -53.04 21.03 -29.09
N LYS A 304 -53.25 19.71 -28.96
CA LYS A 304 -53.15 18.72 -30.05
C LYS A 304 -54.41 17.86 -30.16
N GLY A 305 -54.72 17.42 -31.38
CA GLY A 305 -55.79 16.45 -31.64
C GLY A 305 -55.42 15.05 -31.13
N LEU A 306 -56.37 14.33 -30.55
CA LEU A 306 -56.16 12.95 -30.09
C LEU A 306 -56.31 11.96 -31.25
N VAL A 307 -55.63 10.82 -31.10
CA VAL A 307 -55.78 9.68 -32.01
C VAL A 307 -57.25 9.23 -32.12
N THR A 308 -57.65 8.79 -33.30
CA THR A 308 -59.01 8.26 -33.54
C THR A 308 -59.07 6.74 -33.55
N GLN A 309 -57.93 6.09 -33.75
CA GLN A 309 -57.75 4.64 -33.80
C GLN A 309 -56.79 4.21 -32.66
N LEU A 310 -56.85 2.93 -32.28
CA LEU A 310 -56.18 2.40 -31.07
C LEU A 310 -55.15 1.31 -31.40
N ASP A 311 -54.69 1.24 -32.64
CA ASP A 311 -53.55 0.42 -33.04
C ASP A 311 -52.22 1.08 -32.65
N PRO A 312 -51.14 0.31 -32.43
CA PRO A 312 -49.88 0.84 -31.90
C PRO A 312 -49.22 1.93 -32.75
N ASP A 313 -49.41 1.92 -34.08
CA ASP A 313 -48.86 2.92 -34.99
C ASP A 313 -49.82 4.10 -35.25
N ALA A 314 -50.97 4.19 -34.57
CA ALA A 314 -51.93 5.26 -34.77
C ALA A 314 -51.33 6.66 -34.51
N ILE A 315 -50.43 6.78 -33.54
CA ILE A 315 -49.78 8.05 -33.17
C ILE A 315 -48.88 8.54 -34.29
N THR A 316 -48.02 7.66 -34.82
CA THR A 316 -47.07 7.97 -35.88
C THR A 316 -47.76 8.10 -37.24
N ARG A 317 -48.74 7.24 -37.54
CA ARG A 317 -49.53 7.25 -38.79
C ARG A 317 -50.44 8.48 -38.90
N GLN A 318 -51.12 8.85 -37.82
CA GLN A 318 -52.06 9.98 -37.83
C GLN A 318 -51.39 11.33 -37.49
N GLY A 319 -50.17 11.31 -36.92
CA GLY A 319 -49.50 12.53 -36.44
C GLY A 319 -50.24 13.20 -35.27
N ARG A 320 -50.98 12.42 -34.47
CA ARG A 320 -51.83 12.88 -33.35
C ARG A 320 -51.29 12.41 -32.01
N SER A 321 -51.81 12.93 -30.88
CA SER A 321 -51.31 12.57 -29.54
C SER A 321 -52.25 11.61 -28.79
N LEU A 322 -51.72 10.96 -27.77
CA LEU A 322 -52.54 10.31 -26.73
C LEU A 322 -52.99 11.33 -25.68
N GLU A 323 -53.93 10.90 -24.85
CA GLU A 323 -54.23 11.59 -23.60
C GLU A 323 -53.00 11.55 -22.68
N THR A 324 -52.83 12.58 -21.84
CA THR A 324 -51.61 12.79 -21.06
C THR A 324 -51.28 11.60 -20.15
N GLN A 325 -52.29 11.01 -19.50
CA GLN A 325 -52.13 9.84 -18.63
C GLN A 325 -51.67 8.60 -19.41
N ASP A 326 -52.23 8.37 -20.60
CA ASP A 326 -51.85 7.24 -21.46
C ASP A 326 -50.44 7.44 -22.05
N TYR A 327 -50.05 8.68 -22.37
CA TYR A 327 -48.70 8.99 -22.82
C TYR A 327 -47.64 8.67 -21.77
N TYR A 328 -47.86 9.04 -20.50
CA TYR A 328 -46.93 8.71 -19.41
C TYR A 328 -46.88 7.20 -19.15
N PHE A 329 -48.01 6.50 -19.26
CA PHE A 329 -48.07 5.04 -19.16
C PHE A 329 -47.28 4.36 -20.29
N GLU A 330 -47.43 4.81 -21.54
CA GLU A 330 -46.65 4.33 -22.68
C GLU A 330 -45.15 4.51 -22.44
N ARG A 331 -44.74 5.70 -21.99
CA ARG A 331 -43.35 6.00 -21.68
C ARG A 331 -42.79 5.09 -20.57
N ALA A 332 -43.57 4.82 -19.52
CA ALA A 332 -43.17 3.91 -18.44
C ALA A 332 -42.97 2.48 -18.95
N THR A 333 -43.88 2.02 -19.82
CA THR A 333 -43.86 0.66 -20.36
C THR A 333 -42.70 0.46 -21.34
N TRP A 334 -42.39 1.45 -22.16
CA TRP A 334 -41.21 1.42 -23.03
C TRP A 334 -39.89 1.54 -22.27
N LEU A 335 -39.84 2.29 -21.16
CA LEU A 335 -38.67 2.25 -20.28
C LEU A 335 -38.45 0.85 -19.69
N ALA A 336 -39.51 0.17 -19.27
CA ALA A 336 -39.42 -1.22 -18.78
C ALA A 336 -38.84 -2.14 -19.86
N CYS A 337 -39.32 -2.02 -21.10
CA CYS A 337 -38.80 -2.75 -22.25
C CYS A 337 -37.32 -2.44 -22.48
N TRP A 338 -36.93 -1.17 -22.40
CA TRP A 338 -35.53 -0.76 -22.51
C TRP A 338 -34.65 -1.36 -21.40
N GLU A 339 -35.08 -1.30 -20.15
CA GLU A 339 -34.38 -1.89 -19.00
C GLU A 339 -34.24 -3.42 -19.16
N MET A 340 -35.31 -4.12 -19.55
CA MET A 340 -35.28 -5.57 -19.79
C MET A 340 -34.27 -5.96 -20.88
N VAL A 341 -34.31 -5.28 -22.03
CA VAL A 341 -33.39 -5.56 -23.16
C VAL A 341 -31.95 -5.19 -22.80
N ARG A 342 -31.73 -4.04 -22.15
CA ARG A 342 -30.40 -3.55 -21.73
C ARG A 342 -29.73 -4.47 -20.71
N ARG A 343 -30.52 -5.10 -19.83
CA ARG A 343 -30.04 -6.06 -18.82
C ARG A 343 -29.93 -7.48 -19.35
N GLY A 344 -30.33 -7.73 -20.60
CA GLY A 344 -30.26 -9.07 -21.20
C GLY A 344 -31.27 -10.05 -20.61
N LYS A 345 -32.46 -9.60 -20.19
CA LYS A 345 -33.52 -10.50 -19.73
C LYS A 345 -33.96 -11.43 -20.87
N ASP A 346 -34.22 -12.69 -20.52
CA ASP A 346 -34.68 -13.69 -21.48
C ASP A 346 -35.99 -13.27 -22.14
N TRP A 347 -36.17 -13.64 -23.42
CA TRP A 347 -37.38 -13.27 -24.15
C TRP A 347 -38.64 -13.88 -23.55
N GLY A 348 -38.55 -15.05 -22.91
CA GLY A 348 -39.64 -15.65 -22.15
C GLY A 348 -40.17 -14.72 -21.06
N TYR A 349 -39.28 -14.10 -20.30
CA TYR A 349 -39.61 -13.11 -19.28
C TYR A 349 -40.25 -11.85 -19.89
N ILE A 350 -39.66 -11.31 -20.97
CA ILE A 350 -40.20 -10.14 -21.67
C ILE A 350 -41.62 -10.43 -22.21
N ARG A 351 -41.83 -11.62 -22.76
CA ARG A 351 -43.13 -12.06 -23.27
C ARG A 351 -44.17 -12.14 -22.16
N GLU A 352 -43.87 -12.79 -21.06
CA GLU A 352 -44.78 -12.92 -19.92
C GLU A 352 -45.17 -11.54 -19.40
N TRP A 353 -44.18 -10.68 -19.16
CA TRP A 353 -44.39 -9.31 -18.69
C TRP A 353 -45.28 -8.46 -19.62
N CYS A 354 -45.10 -8.61 -20.95
CA CYS A 354 -45.94 -7.93 -21.94
C CYS A 354 -47.34 -8.55 -22.05
N GLN A 355 -47.47 -9.87 -21.88
CA GLN A 355 -48.74 -10.59 -21.95
C GLN A 355 -49.65 -10.28 -20.77
N GLU A 356 -49.09 -10.19 -19.56
CA GLU A 356 -49.80 -9.72 -18.38
C GLU A 356 -50.51 -8.38 -18.66
N ARG A 357 -49.82 -7.45 -19.35
CA ARG A 357 -50.35 -6.13 -19.71
C ARG A 357 -51.24 -6.12 -20.97
N VAL A 358 -51.54 -7.28 -21.55
CA VAL A 358 -52.33 -7.43 -22.79
C VAL A 358 -51.66 -6.73 -24.00
N GLU A 359 -50.34 -6.59 -23.97
CA GLU A 359 -49.53 -5.92 -24.99
C GLU A 359 -48.46 -6.86 -25.58
N GLY A 360 -48.82 -8.12 -25.76
CA GLY A 360 -47.93 -9.17 -26.29
C GLY A 360 -47.34 -8.87 -27.68
N TRP A 361 -47.90 -7.91 -28.42
CA TRP A 361 -47.32 -7.42 -29.67
C TRP A 361 -45.92 -6.82 -29.46
N ARG A 362 -45.64 -6.16 -28.32
CA ARG A 362 -44.31 -5.60 -28.01
C ARG A 362 -43.27 -6.70 -27.92
N ALA A 363 -43.56 -7.76 -27.18
CA ALA A 363 -42.68 -8.93 -27.12
C ALA A 363 -42.48 -9.59 -28.49
N ALA A 364 -43.50 -9.60 -29.35
CA ALA A 364 -43.35 -10.09 -30.73
C ALA A 364 -42.42 -9.20 -31.57
N THR A 365 -42.49 -7.87 -31.41
CA THR A 365 -41.58 -6.94 -32.11
C THR A 365 -40.14 -7.02 -31.61
N MET A 366 -39.92 -7.29 -30.32
CA MET A 366 -38.60 -7.46 -29.71
C MET A 366 -37.99 -8.86 -29.97
N ARG A 367 -38.74 -9.77 -30.61
CA ARG A 367 -38.28 -11.12 -30.93
C ARG A 367 -37.46 -11.14 -32.21
N GLY A 368 -36.14 -11.02 -32.10
CA GLY A 368 -35.26 -11.18 -33.26
C GLY A 368 -33.77 -10.96 -33.02
N ASP A 369 -33.36 -10.89 -31.76
CA ASP A 369 -31.95 -10.82 -31.40
C ASP A 369 -31.27 -12.18 -31.68
N PRO A 370 -30.25 -12.26 -32.54
CA PRO A 370 -29.56 -13.52 -32.86
C PRO A 370 -28.92 -14.19 -31.63
N ARG A 371 -28.74 -13.46 -30.52
CA ARG A 371 -28.18 -13.95 -29.26
C ARG A 371 -29.19 -14.75 -28.41
N ASP A 372 -30.48 -14.66 -28.70
CA ASP A 372 -31.53 -15.28 -27.90
C ASP A 372 -31.70 -16.78 -28.23
N HIS A 373 -31.49 -17.64 -27.23
CA HIS A 373 -31.58 -19.10 -27.40
C HIS A 373 -33.01 -19.62 -27.61
N SER A 374 -34.02 -18.82 -27.27
CA SER A 374 -35.44 -19.15 -27.41
C SER A 374 -36.03 -18.83 -28.80
N LEU A 375 -35.18 -18.37 -29.72
CA LEU A 375 -35.56 -18.03 -31.09
C LEU A 375 -36.23 -19.22 -31.80
N ASN A 376 -37.33 -18.92 -32.50
CA ASN A 376 -37.93 -19.86 -33.43
C ASN A 376 -36.97 -20.08 -34.61
N LEU A 377 -36.37 -21.27 -34.67
CA LEU A 377 -35.49 -21.75 -35.75
C LEU A 377 -36.15 -21.78 -37.15
N GLN A 378 -37.44 -21.47 -37.25
CA GLN A 378 -38.22 -21.54 -38.49
C GLN A 378 -38.13 -20.29 -39.38
N ALA A 379 -37.66 -19.15 -38.86
CA ALA A 379 -37.49 -17.93 -39.68
C ALA A 379 -36.08 -17.87 -40.27
N GLY A 380 -35.96 -17.85 -41.61
CA GLY A 380 -34.69 -17.73 -42.30
C GLY A 380 -33.97 -16.40 -42.06
N TRP A 381 -32.64 -16.38 -42.15
CA TRP A 381 -31.81 -15.20 -41.88
C TRP A 381 -32.14 -13.97 -42.77
N GLN A 382 -32.75 -14.15 -43.93
CA GLN A 382 -33.16 -13.05 -44.81
C GLN A 382 -34.32 -12.24 -44.21
N THR A 383 -35.32 -12.91 -43.62
CA THR A 383 -36.46 -12.22 -42.98
C THR A 383 -36.01 -11.48 -41.72
N ARG A 384 -34.97 -12.00 -41.06
CA ARG A 384 -34.33 -11.38 -39.89
C ARG A 384 -33.50 -10.16 -40.23
N THR A 385 -32.79 -10.21 -41.36
CA THR A 385 -32.09 -9.05 -41.91
C THR A 385 -33.07 -7.93 -42.27
N LEU A 386 -34.22 -8.28 -42.87
CA LEU A 386 -35.30 -7.32 -43.11
C LEU A 386 -35.83 -6.75 -41.79
N TRP A 387 -36.13 -7.60 -40.80
CA TRP A 387 -36.62 -7.17 -39.49
C TRP A 387 -35.66 -6.17 -38.82
N ARG A 388 -34.34 -6.43 -38.80
CA ARG A 388 -33.34 -5.49 -38.25
C ARG A 388 -33.37 -4.13 -38.95
N ARG A 389 -33.50 -4.11 -40.28
CA ARG A 389 -33.60 -2.87 -41.06
C ARG A 389 -34.90 -2.11 -40.77
N THR A 390 -36.01 -2.82 -40.63
CA THR A 390 -37.28 -2.22 -40.21
C THR A 390 -37.17 -1.63 -38.80
N CYS A 391 -36.53 -2.33 -37.86
CA CYS A 391 -36.23 -1.80 -36.53
C CYS A 391 -35.34 -0.54 -36.60
N ALA A 392 -34.34 -0.48 -37.49
CA ALA A 392 -33.52 0.72 -37.68
C ALA A 392 -34.36 1.90 -38.18
N LEU A 393 -35.29 1.66 -39.11
CA LEU A 393 -36.22 2.69 -39.59
C LEU A 393 -37.16 3.16 -38.47
N ALA A 394 -37.70 2.23 -37.67
CA ALA A 394 -38.52 2.55 -36.52
C ALA A 394 -37.73 3.35 -35.46
N ALA A 395 -36.46 3.01 -35.21
CA ALA A 395 -35.61 3.74 -34.27
C ALA A 395 -35.33 5.18 -34.72
N LYS A 396 -35.27 5.44 -36.03
CA LYS A 396 -34.94 6.75 -36.61
C LYS A 396 -36.17 7.64 -36.80
N ASN A 397 -37.22 7.09 -37.39
CA ASN A 397 -38.40 7.84 -37.85
C ASN A 397 -39.67 7.50 -37.05
N GLY A 398 -39.62 6.47 -36.21
CA GLY A 398 -40.75 5.96 -35.45
C GLY A 398 -40.72 6.40 -33.98
N GLY A 399 -41.65 5.81 -33.24
CA GLY A 399 -41.74 5.87 -31.79
C GLY A 399 -42.49 7.08 -31.21
N ILE A 400 -43.18 6.81 -30.11
CA ILE A 400 -43.91 7.80 -29.30
C ILE A 400 -42.93 8.53 -28.38
N ASP A 401 -41.91 7.82 -27.90
CA ASP A 401 -40.94 8.29 -26.91
C ASP A 401 -39.50 7.80 -27.23
N LYS A 402 -38.52 8.47 -26.62
CA LYS A 402 -37.09 8.12 -26.75
C LYS A 402 -36.76 6.69 -26.34
N TYR A 403 -37.47 6.10 -25.36
CA TYR A 403 -37.21 4.72 -24.92
C TYR A 403 -37.64 3.69 -25.97
N GLU A 404 -38.76 3.90 -26.66
CA GLU A 404 -39.19 3.06 -27.78
C GLU A 404 -38.13 3.07 -28.90
N ASN A 405 -37.67 4.26 -29.27
CA ASN A 405 -36.62 4.43 -30.26
C ASN A 405 -35.30 3.79 -29.85
N ALA A 406 -34.98 3.83 -28.56
CA ALA A 406 -33.81 3.17 -28.01
C ALA A 406 -33.92 1.64 -28.03
N VAL A 407 -35.08 1.06 -27.73
CA VAL A 407 -35.32 -0.40 -27.84
C VAL A 407 -35.08 -0.87 -29.27
N TYR A 408 -35.73 -0.23 -30.25
CA TYR A 408 -35.49 -0.55 -31.65
C TYR A 408 -34.04 -0.27 -32.08
N GLY A 409 -33.40 0.75 -31.49
CA GLY A 409 -31.98 1.05 -31.68
C GLY A 409 -31.05 -0.07 -31.19
N ILE A 410 -31.31 -0.65 -30.01
CA ILE A 410 -30.51 -1.76 -29.49
C ILE A 410 -30.65 -3.00 -30.39
N LEU A 411 -31.88 -3.32 -30.80
CA LEU A 411 -32.18 -4.50 -31.62
C LEU A 411 -31.61 -4.39 -33.04
N SER A 412 -31.57 -3.19 -33.61
CA SER A 412 -31.05 -2.95 -34.95
C SER A 412 -29.55 -2.58 -34.97
N GLY A 413 -29.00 -2.14 -33.84
CA GLY A 413 -27.67 -1.54 -33.74
C GLY A 413 -27.64 -0.03 -34.06
N TYR A 414 -28.79 0.63 -34.28
CA TYR A 414 -28.83 2.05 -34.60
C TYR A 414 -28.42 2.95 -33.41
N LEU A 415 -27.16 3.38 -33.43
CA LEU A 415 -26.48 4.04 -32.31
C LEU A 415 -27.13 5.36 -31.83
N PRO A 416 -27.57 6.31 -32.69
CA PRO A 416 -28.06 7.61 -32.23
C PRO A 416 -29.25 7.52 -31.27
N SER A 417 -30.21 6.64 -31.56
CA SER A 417 -31.43 6.49 -30.73
C SER A 417 -31.11 5.80 -29.40
N THR A 418 -30.18 4.85 -29.39
CA THR A 418 -29.72 4.21 -28.15
C THR A 418 -28.93 5.19 -27.27
N LEU A 419 -28.01 5.98 -27.84
CA LEU A 419 -27.23 6.97 -27.08
C LEU A 419 -28.09 8.06 -26.44
N ALA A 420 -29.28 8.35 -26.99
CA ALA A 420 -30.20 9.35 -26.45
C ALA A 420 -30.75 9.01 -25.05
N VAL A 421 -30.67 7.74 -24.64
CA VAL A 421 -31.12 7.27 -23.32
C VAL A 421 -29.99 6.70 -22.46
N CYS A 422 -28.78 6.54 -23.00
CA CYS A 422 -27.62 6.03 -22.26
C CYS A 422 -26.99 7.13 -21.38
N GLU A 423 -27.12 6.97 -20.06
CA GLU A 423 -26.64 7.95 -19.07
C GLU A 423 -25.27 7.58 -18.48
N SER A 424 -25.02 6.30 -18.23
CA SER A 424 -23.79 5.84 -17.58
C SER A 424 -22.68 5.48 -18.56
N TRP A 425 -21.44 5.38 -18.06
CA TRP A 425 -20.29 4.87 -18.80
C TRP A 425 -20.55 3.46 -19.34
N ASN A 426 -21.09 2.58 -18.49
CA ASN A 426 -21.44 1.21 -18.87
C ASN A 426 -22.47 1.18 -20.02
N ASP A 427 -23.49 2.04 -19.98
CA ASP A 427 -24.56 2.05 -20.99
C ASP A 427 -24.08 2.55 -22.35
N ARG A 428 -23.23 3.58 -22.37
CA ARG A 428 -22.66 4.07 -23.62
C ARG A 428 -21.68 3.09 -24.23
N LEU A 429 -20.84 2.47 -23.40
CA LEU A 429 -19.94 1.42 -23.86
C LEU A 429 -20.74 0.27 -24.47
N PHE A 430 -21.84 -0.14 -23.82
CA PHE A 430 -22.76 -1.16 -24.32
C PHE A 430 -23.35 -0.76 -25.68
N ALA A 431 -23.86 0.47 -25.80
CA ALA A 431 -24.46 0.96 -27.04
C ALA A 431 -23.47 0.93 -28.22
N HIS A 432 -22.23 1.38 -27.99
CA HIS A 432 -21.18 1.34 -29.00
C HIS A 432 -20.78 -0.09 -29.39
N TYR A 433 -20.49 -0.95 -28.40
CA TYR A 433 -20.08 -2.32 -28.66
C TYR A 433 -21.18 -3.16 -29.32
N ASN A 434 -22.43 -3.02 -28.87
CA ASN A 434 -23.60 -3.66 -29.48
C ASN A 434 -23.78 -3.22 -30.95
N SER A 435 -23.67 -1.91 -31.21
CA SER A 435 -23.74 -1.35 -32.56
C SER A 435 -22.65 -1.91 -33.47
N TYR A 436 -21.39 -1.94 -33.00
CA TYR A 436 -20.26 -2.47 -33.76
C TYR A 436 -20.36 -3.96 -34.03
N LEU A 437 -20.82 -4.75 -33.06
CA LEU A 437 -21.00 -6.18 -33.20
C LEU A 437 -22.08 -6.50 -34.25
N LEU A 438 -23.24 -5.86 -34.18
CA LEU A 438 -24.31 -6.05 -35.17
C LEU A 438 -23.91 -5.57 -36.57
N ALA A 439 -23.15 -4.49 -36.67
CA ALA A 439 -22.60 -4.00 -37.93
C ALA A 439 -21.62 -5.00 -38.56
N GLN A 440 -20.74 -5.61 -37.75
CA GLN A 440 -19.83 -6.65 -38.21
C GLN A 440 -20.60 -7.89 -38.68
N PHE A 441 -21.62 -8.31 -37.93
CA PHE A 441 -22.44 -9.44 -38.33
C PHE A 441 -23.19 -9.17 -39.65
N GLU A 442 -23.74 -7.96 -39.86
CA GLU A 442 -24.39 -7.63 -41.13
C GLU A 442 -23.38 -7.61 -42.30
N ASN A 443 -22.12 -7.22 -42.06
CA ASN A 443 -21.09 -7.29 -43.09
C ASN A 443 -20.68 -8.74 -43.40
N HIS A 444 -20.52 -9.58 -42.38
CA HIS A 444 -20.27 -11.02 -42.55
C HIS A 444 -21.39 -11.69 -43.37
N LEU A 445 -22.66 -11.34 -43.11
CA LEU A 445 -23.80 -11.82 -43.90
C LEU A 445 -23.74 -11.37 -45.37
N LYS A 446 -23.18 -10.19 -45.67
CA LYS A 446 -23.01 -9.72 -47.05
C LYS A 446 -21.87 -10.44 -47.75
N GLU A 447 -20.77 -10.67 -47.07
CA GLU A 447 -19.58 -11.34 -47.62
C GLU A 447 -19.85 -12.82 -47.92
N GLU A 448 -20.49 -13.54 -46.99
CA GLU A 448 -20.78 -14.98 -47.15
C GLU A 448 -21.99 -15.27 -48.06
N PHE A 449 -22.91 -14.32 -48.22
CA PHE A 449 -24.19 -14.54 -48.91
C PHE A 449 -24.57 -13.44 -49.93
N GLU A 450 -23.56 -12.81 -50.56
CA GLU A 450 -23.67 -11.62 -51.43
C GLU A 450 -24.76 -11.73 -52.52
N ASP A 451 -24.94 -12.91 -53.11
CA ASP A 451 -25.89 -13.18 -54.20
C ASP A 451 -27.36 -13.34 -53.76
N ARG A 452 -27.66 -13.32 -52.45
CA ARG A 452 -28.93 -13.84 -51.91
C ARG A 452 -29.75 -12.86 -51.08
N ILE A 453 -29.31 -11.62 -50.94
CA ILE A 453 -30.15 -10.54 -50.41
C ILE A 453 -30.94 -9.96 -51.59
N PRO A 454 -32.29 -10.10 -51.64
CA PRO A 454 -33.05 -9.64 -52.79
C PRO A 454 -32.77 -8.15 -53.07
N PRO A 455 -32.39 -7.76 -54.31
CA PRO A 455 -32.09 -6.37 -54.63
C PRO A 455 -33.27 -5.45 -54.32
N ALA A 456 -34.51 -5.93 -54.50
CA ALA A 456 -35.74 -5.23 -54.14
C ALA A 456 -35.81 -4.87 -52.64
N LEU A 457 -35.28 -5.73 -51.75
CA LEU A 457 -35.22 -5.49 -50.31
C LEU A 457 -34.20 -4.38 -49.95
N ILE A 458 -33.10 -4.30 -50.70
CA ILE A 458 -32.08 -3.24 -50.59
C ILE A 458 -32.58 -1.93 -51.20
N GLN A 459 -33.39 -1.99 -52.26
CA GLN A 459 -33.83 -0.85 -53.06
C GLN A 459 -35.11 -0.18 -52.51
N GLN A 460 -36.10 -0.94 -52.02
CA GLN A 460 -37.33 -0.40 -51.41
C GLN A 460 -37.12 0.24 -50.04
N HIS A 461 -36.17 -0.25 -49.26
CA HIS A 461 -35.87 0.26 -47.91
C HIS A 461 -34.61 1.13 -47.89
N GLY A 462 -34.12 1.49 -49.09
CA GLY A 462 -32.95 2.33 -49.31
C GLY A 462 -31.64 1.74 -48.81
N ALA A 463 -30.55 2.34 -49.25
CA ALA A 463 -29.17 2.06 -48.84
C ALA A 463 -28.85 2.35 -47.35
N PHE A 464 -29.77 2.03 -46.44
CA PHE A 464 -29.64 2.06 -44.98
C PHE A 464 -29.17 0.73 -44.40
N GLY A 465 -28.58 -0.14 -45.22
CA GLY A 465 -27.80 -1.27 -44.71
C GLY A 465 -26.55 -0.73 -44.04
N PHE A 466 -26.66 -0.35 -42.77
CA PHE A 466 -25.58 0.05 -41.86
C PHE A 466 -24.35 0.67 -42.54
N LYS A 467 -24.55 1.63 -43.46
CA LYS A 467 -23.53 2.67 -43.64
C LYS A 467 -23.57 3.39 -42.30
N MET A 468 -22.68 2.99 -41.38
CA MET A 468 -22.44 3.68 -40.11
C MET A 468 -22.74 5.15 -40.35
N SER A 469 -23.82 5.64 -39.71
CA SER A 469 -24.40 6.96 -39.94
C SER A 469 -23.37 7.94 -40.51
N ALA A 470 -23.40 8.18 -41.82
CA ALA A 470 -22.46 9.03 -42.54
C ALA A 470 -20.96 8.92 -42.09
N GLY A 471 -20.20 7.99 -42.66
CA GLY A 471 -18.73 8.09 -42.74
C GLY A 471 -17.92 7.81 -41.47
N HIS A 472 -18.53 7.32 -40.39
CA HIS A 472 -17.78 6.96 -39.18
C HIS A 472 -17.26 5.51 -39.29
N ARG A 473 -15.94 5.30 -39.21
CA ARG A 473 -15.37 3.96 -38.95
C ARG A 473 -15.60 3.60 -37.47
N PRO A 474 -15.73 2.30 -37.10
CA PRO A 474 -15.79 1.92 -35.69
C PRO A 474 -14.50 2.40 -35.02
N TYR A 475 -14.65 3.11 -33.89
CA TYR A 475 -13.50 3.51 -33.09
C TYR A 475 -12.79 2.27 -32.56
N SER A 476 -11.45 2.29 -32.52
CA SER A 476 -10.71 1.34 -31.68
C SER A 476 -11.13 1.52 -30.21
N ALA A 477 -10.95 0.48 -29.40
CA ALA A 477 -11.26 0.53 -27.97
C ALA A 477 -10.59 1.74 -27.29
N ILE A 478 -9.29 1.98 -27.56
CA ILE A 478 -8.53 3.14 -27.06
C ILE A 478 -9.21 4.46 -27.43
N GLN A 479 -9.56 4.66 -28.71
CA GLN A 479 -10.20 5.89 -29.19
C GLN A 479 -11.58 6.11 -28.55
N LEU A 480 -12.34 5.03 -28.35
CA LEU A 480 -13.65 5.11 -27.72
C LEU A 480 -13.54 5.53 -26.26
N ILE A 481 -12.68 4.88 -25.48
CA ILE A 481 -12.45 5.21 -24.07
C ILE A 481 -11.98 6.66 -23.93
N GLU A 482 -11.04 7.10 -24.76
CA GLU A 482 -10.55 8.48 -24.74
C GLU A 482 -11.65 9.50 -25.09
N ARG A 483 -12.55 9.17 -26.02
CA ARG A 483 -13.70 10.02 -26.33
C ARG A 483 -14.71 10.09 -25.19
N MET A 484 -14.93 8.99 -24.48
CA MET A 484 -15.88 8.93 -23.34
C MET A 484 -15.45 9.85 -22.20
N LYS A 485 -14.14 10.04 -21.98
CA LYS A 485 -13.59 11.02 -21.03
C LYS A 485 -13.99 12.46 -21.33
N ARG A 486 -14.23 12.79 -22.61
CA ARG A 486 -14.54 14.16 -23.07
C ARG A 486 -16.03 14.41 -23.30
N THR A 487 -16.85 13.35 -23.23
CA THR A 487 -18.27 13.42 -23.60
C THR A 487 -19.12 13.43 -22.34
N GLU A 488 -19.81 14.54 -22.05
CA GLU A 488 -20.84 14.59 -21.01
C GLU A 488 -22.04 13.67 -21.34
N PRO A 489 -22.70 13.00 -20.39
CA PRO A 489 -22.44 12.71 -18.96
C PRO A 489 -21.26 11.80 -18.56
N THR A 490 -20.59 11.09 -19.46
CA THR A 490 -19.61 10.05 -19.04
C THR A 490 -18.28 10.61 -18.56
N ALA A 491 -18.03 11.91 -18.71
CA ALA A 491 -16.77 12.53 -18.34
C ALA A 491 -16.43 12.30 -16.86
N THR A 492 -17.38 12.50 -15.95
CA THR A 492 -17.18 12.33 -14.50
C THR A 492 -16.90 10.86 -14.13
N GLU A 493 -17.72 9.93 -14.60
CA GLU A 493 -17.53 8.49 -14.36
C GLU A 493 -16.22 7.97 -14.97
N SER A 494 -15.80 8.52 -16.11
CA SER A 494 -14.54 8.15 -16.77
C SER A 494 -13.29 8.56 -15.98
N THR A 495 -13.44 9.43 -14.97
CA THR A 495 -12.35 9.80 -14.04
C THR A 495 -12.26 8.89 -12.83
N ASN A 496 -13.25 8.00 -12.59
CA ASN A 496 -13.13 6.98 -11.55
C ASN A 496 -12.02 5.98 -11.92
N LEU A 497 -11.11 5.71 -10.99
CA LEU A 497 -9.94 4.84 -11.18
C LEU A 497 -10.30 3.40 -11.58
N LEU A 498 -11.37 2.82 -11.01
CA LEU A 498 -11.83 1.48 -11.40
C LEU A 498 -12.39 1.47 -12.82
N LYS A 499 -13.10 2.54 -13.24
CA LYS A 499 -13.58 2.68 -14.62
C LYS A 499 -12.44 2.90 -15.61
N MET A 500 -11.41 3.63 -15.21
CA MET A 500 -10.19 3.76 -16.01
C MET A 500 -9.46 2.43 -16.16
N LEU A 501 -9.39 1.62 -15.10
CA LEU A 501 -8.83 0.27 -15.15
C LEU A 501 -9.66 -0.66 -16.05
N GLN A 502 -10.99 -0.66 -15.92
CA GLN A 502 -11.88 -1.42 -16.82
C GLN A 502 -11.67 -0.99 -18.29
N GLY A 503 -11.58 0.32 -18.53
CA GLY A 503 -11.28 0.88 -19.84
C GLY A 503 -9.90 0.46 -20.39
N SER A 504 -8.86 0.42 -19.55
CA SER A 504 -7.51 0.03 -19.99
C SER A 504 -7.38 -1.48 -20.25
N ILE A 505 -8.12 -2.31 -19.51
CA ILE A 505 -8.24 -3.75 -19.78
C ILE A 505 -8.93 -3.99 -21.13
N ILE A 506 -10.07 -3.34 -21.37
CA ILE A 506 -10.81 -3.45 -22.65
C ILE A 506 -9.98 -2.90 -23.81
N ALA A 507 -9.25 -1.81 -23.59
CA ALA A 507 -8.40 -1.19 -24.60
C ALA A 507 -7.04 -1.89 -24.79
N LYS A 508 -6.75 -2.95 -24.01
CA LYS A 508 -5.46 -3.67 -24.01
C LYS A 508 -4.25 -2.74 -23.84
N SER A 509 -4.40 -1.74 -22.97
CA SER A 509 -3.41 -0.68 -22.70
C SER A 509 -3.13 -0.53 -21.20
N PHE A 510 -3.17 -1.64 -20.46
CA PHE A 510 -2.96 -1.65 -19.01
C PHE A 510 -1.53 -1.23 -18.63
N ASP A 511 -0.53 -1.58 -19.45
CA ASP A 511 0.87 -1.20 -19.28
C ASP A 511 1.05 0.32 -19.22
N ASP A 512 0.52 1.05 -20.21
CA ASP A 512 0.53 2.51 -20.26
C ASP A 512 -0.21 3.13 -19.07
N PHE A 513 -1.35 2.54 -18.70
CA PHE A 513 -2.10 2.96 -17.52
C PHE A 513 -1.30 2.80 -16.23
N ALA A 514 -0.68 1.63 -15.99
CA ALA A 514 0.13 1.36 -14.80
C ALA A 514 1.35 2.29 -14.71
N ILE A 515 2.03 2.55 -15.83
CA ILE A 515 3.17 3.47 -15.88
C ILE A 515 2.73 4.88 -15.51
N LYS A 516 1.67 5.39 -16.14
CA LYS A 516 1.14 6.74 -15.85
C LYS A 516 0.77 6.89 -14.38
N GLN A 517 0.08 5.91 -13.83
CA GLN A 517 -0.28 5.89 -12.41
C GLN A 517 0.95 5.87 -11.49
N GLY A 518 1.96 5.06 -11.82
CA GLY A 518 3.22 5.00 -11.08
C GLY A 518 4.03 6.31 -11.08
N VAL A 519 4.01 7.06 -12.20
CA VAL A 519 4.60 8.40 -12.28
C VAL A 519 3.82 9.41 -11.42
N ARG A 520 2.48 9.37 -11.44
CA ARG A 520 1.65 10.25 -10.62
C ARG A 520 1.83 9.99 -9.12
N LEU A 521 1.98 8.73 -8.72
CA LEU A 521 2.36 8.37 -7.35
C LEU A 521 3.74 8.95 -6.97
N ALA A 522 4.73 8.88 -7.86
CA ALA A 522 6.03 9.50 -7.62
C ALA A 522 5.94 11.02 -7.46
N GLN A 523 5.13 11.70 -8.27
CA GLN A 523 4.89 13.14 -8.13
C GLN A 523 4.23 13.48 -6.79
N SER A 524 3.17 12.75 -6.43
CA SER A 524 2.45 12.95 -5.17
C SER A 524 3.38 12.72 -3.96
N ALA A 525 4.19 11.66 -3.99
CA ALA A 525 5.16 11.36 -2.92
C ALA A 525 6.20 12.46 -2.75
N ASN A 526 6.61 13.11 -3.83
CA ASN A 526 7.70 14.08 -3.84
C ASN A 526 7.23 15.55 -3.84
N ALA A 527 5.93 15.81 -3.67
CA ALA A 527 5.35 17.15 -3.78
C ALA A 527 5.82 18.13 -2.68
N TYR A 528 6.01 17.62 -1.45
CA TYR A 528 6.39 18.43 -0.28
C TYR A 528 7.84 18.21 0.17
N GLY A 529 8.65 17.54 -0.65
CA GLY A 529 10.04 17.19 -0.36
C GLY A 529 10.41 15.84 -0.95
N LYS A 530 11.71 15.51 -0.97
CA LYS A 530 12.19 14.24 -1.51
C LYS A 530 11.66 13.08 -0.66
N SER A 531 10.86 12.20 -1.27
CA SER A 531 10.35 11.00 -0.61
C SER A 531 11.47 10.02 -0.30
N ARG A 532 11.38 9.38 0.86
CA ARG A 532 12.32 8.33 1.29
C ARG A 532 12.02 6.99 0.62
N ILE A 533 10.77 6.77 0.20
CA ILE A 533 10.27 5.46 -0.24
C ILE A 533 10.15 5.39 -1.77
N ILE A 534 9.57 6.43 -2.38
CA ILE A 534 9.30 6.45 -3.82
C ILE A 534 10.18 7.52 -4.48
N PRO A 535 11.13 7.13 -5.35
CA PRO A 535 12.01 8.09 -6.01
C PRO A 535 11.24 9.00 -6.97
N SER A 536 11.78 10.19 -7.21
CA SER A 536 11.27 11.10 -8.24
C SER A 536 11.57 10.53 -9.65
N ILE A 537 10.60 10.63 -10.55
CA ILE A 537 10.68 10.15 -11.94
C ILE A 537 10.44 11.32 -12.90
N ASP A 538 11.08 11.30 -14.07
CA ASP A 538 10.89 12.31 -15.13
C ASP A 538 9.44 12.27 -15.67
N ASN A 539 8.88 13.46 -15.89
CA ASN A 539 7.50 13.66 -16.33
C ASN A 539 7.27 13.39 -17.82
N LYS A 540 8.33 13.14 -18.60
CA LYS A 540 8.21 12.79 -20.03
C LYS A 540 7.28 11.61 -20.30
N LEU A 541 7.15 10.70 -19.33
CA LEU A 541 6.28 9.51 -19.44
C LEU A 541 4.77 9.81 -19.32
N LEU A 542 4.36 11.07 -19.08
CA LEU A 542 2.96 11.49 -18.93
C LEU A 542 2.29 12.01 -20.21
N GLU A 543 2.88 11.82 -21.39
CA GLU A 543 2.31 12.35 -22.63
C GLU A 543 0.87 11.85 -22.91
N GLY A 544 -0.02 12.79 -23.26
CA GLY A 544 -1.23 12.50 -24.06
C GLY A 544 -2.58 12.31 -23.35
N SER A 545 -2.71 12.32 -22.02
CA SER A 545 -4.04 12.31 -21.37
C SER A 545 -3.98 12.76 -19.91
N VAL A 546 -4.94 13.58 -19.48
CA VAL A 546 -5.23 13.80 -18.06
C VAL A 546 -5.87 12.51 -17.54
N THR A 547 -5.12 11.74 -16.76
CA THR A 547 -5.61 10.61 -15.96
C THR A 547 -5.93 11.10 -14.56
N ALA A 548 -6.98 10.57 -13.93
CA ALA A 548 -7.14 10.74 -12.49
C ALA A 548 -6.01 10.03 -11.76
N ASP A 549 -5.61 10.57 -10.61
CA ASP A 549 -4.44 10.11 -9.87
C ASP A 549 -4.85 9.20 -8.73
N ILE A 550 -4.17 8.06 -8.59
CA ILE A 550 -4.27 7.25 -7.37
C ILE A 550 -3.68 8.04 -6.22
N SER A 551 -4.43 8.11 -5.12
CA SER A 551 -3.89 8.58 -3.85
C SER A 551 -3.09 7.49 -3.16
N MET A 552 -2.00 7.86 -2.47
CA MET A 552 -1.28 6.96 -1.55
C MET A 552 -2.18 6.39 -0.45
N THR A 553 -3.34 7.00 -0.20
CA THR A 553 -4.32 6.57 0.80
C THR A 553 -5.39 5.63 0.25
N ASP A 554 -5.47 5.44 -1.08
CA ASP A 554 -6.48 4.58 -1.71
C ASP A 554 -6.01 3.12 -1.74
N TYR A 555 -6.18 2.46 -0.59
CA TYR A 555 -5.66 1.11 -0.35
C TYR A 555 -6.31 0.05 -1.25
N ASP A 556 -7.61 0.15 -1.50
CA ASP A 556 -8.34 -0.80 -2.35
C ASP A 556 -7.80 -0.73 -3.78
N MET A 557 -7.58 0.48 -4.31
CA MET A 557 -7.03 0.65 -5.65
C MET A 557 -5.57 0.17 -5.75
N LEU A 558 -4.72 0.50 -4.76
CA LEU A 558 -3.33 0.02 -4.71
C LEU A 558 -3.26 -1.52 -4.67
N ARG A 559 -4.15 -2.16 -3.90
CA ARG A 559 -4.28 -3.63 -3.87
C ARG A 559 -4.63 -4.16 -5.26
N VAL A 560 -5.75 -3.70 -5.84
CA VAL A 560 -6.24 -4.18 -7.14
C VAL A 560 -5.16 -4.04 -8.21
N LEU A 561 -4.52 -2.86 -8.32
CA LEU A 561 -3.49 -2.63 -9.33
C LEU A 561 -2.23 -3.46 -9.13
N THR A 562 -1.78 -3.62 -7.89
CA THR A 562 -0.62 -4.48 -7.59
C THR A 562 -0.88 -5.91 -8.07
N HIS A 563 -2.06 -6.46 -7.78
CA HIS A 563 -2.40 -7.81 -8.21
C HIS A 563 -2.64 -7.93 -9.71
N VAL A 564 -3.31 -6.97 -10.35
CA VAL A 564 -3.44 -6.95 -11.83
C VAL A 564 -2.05 -6.85 -12.48
N LEU A 565 -1.16 -6.01 -11.96
CA LEU A 565 0.21 -5.89 -12.47
C LEU A 565 0.96 -7.23 -12.39
N PHE A 566 0.87 -7.95 -11.26
CA PHE A 566 1.51 -9.26 -11.13
C PHE A 566 0.92 -10.33 -12.04
N ILE A 567 -0.40 -10.34 -12.23
CA ILE A 567 -1.08 -11.20 -13.21
C ILE A 567 -0.49 -10.97 -14.61
N PHE A 568 -0.39 -9.72 -15.05
CA PHE A 568 0.19 -9.39 -16.36
C PHE A 568 1.67 -9.79 -16.45
N GLN A 569 2.46 -9.59 -15.38
CA GLN A 569 3.86 -10.01 -15.33
C GLN A 569 4.02 -11.53 -15.45
N ASP A 570 3.15 -12.32 -14.82
CA ASP A 570 3.19 -13.79 -14.86
C ASP A 570 2.71 -14.37 -16.19
N LEU A 571 1.85 -13.65 -16.91
CA LEU A 571 1.52 -13.92 -18.31
C LEU A 571 2.66 -13.59 -19.29
N GLY A 572 3.77 -13.04 -18.79
CA GLY A 572 4.93 -12.66 -19.61
C GLY A 572 4.77 -11.33 -20.34
N ILE A 573 3.71 -10.55 -20.03
CA ILE A 573 3.54 -9.18 -20.54
C ILE A 573 4.49 -8.28 -19.74
N LYS A 574 5.68 -8.07 -20.30
CA LYS A 574 6.75 -7.30 -19.65
C LYS A 574 6.78 -5.87 -20.15
N ILE A 575 6.93 -4.95 -19.21
CA ILE A 575 7.36 -3.58 -19.50
C ILE A 575 8.88 -3.66 -19.73
N GLU A 576 9.31 -3.62 -20.99
CA GLU A 576 10.71 -3.88 -21.39
C GLU A 576 11.67 -2.78 -20.94
N GLU A 577 11.24 -1.52 -20.97
CA GLU A 577 12.08 -0.39 -20.61
C GLU A 577 12.24 -0.28 -19.08
N PRO A 578 13.48 -0.26 -18.54
CA PRO A 578 13.73 -0.21 -17.10
C PRO A 578 13.08 1.00 -16.41
N GLU A 579 13.13 2.19 -17.03
CA GLU A 579 12.53 3.40 -16.46
C GLU A 579 11.01 3.29 -16.34
N ARG A 580 10.35 2.75 -17.38
CA ARG A 580 8.91 2.50 -17.39
C ARG A 580 8.54 1.41 -16.38
N ARG A 581 9.38 0.38 -16.23
CA ARG A 581 9.20 -0.67 -15.24
C ARG A 581 9.31 -0.12 -13.81
N ILE A 582 10.33 0.69 -13.53
CA ILE A 582 10.51 1.38 -12.25
C ILE A 582 9.28 2.24 -11.92
N ALA A 583 8.75 2.96 -12.92
CA ALA A 583 7.55 3.77 -12.75
C ALA A 583 6.34 2.90 -12.35
N ALA A 584 6.01 1.85 -13.10
CA ALA A 584 4.90 0.96 -12.76
C ALA A 584 5.07 0.28 -11.39
N ASP A 585 6.30 -0.13 -11.05
CA ASP A 585 6.65 -0.75 -9.77
C ASP A 585 6.42 0.19 -8.56
N ASN A 586 6.32 1.51 -8.76
CA ASN A 586 5.94 2.44 -7.68
C ASN A 586 4.54 2.16 -7.11
N ILE A 587 3.64 1.55 -7.89
CA ILE A 587 2.33 1.09 -7.40
C ILE A 587 2.54 0.05 -6.30
N VAL A 588 3.42 -0.92 -6.54
CA VAL A 588 3.75 -1.99 -5.61
C VAL A 588 4.51 -1.43 -4.41
N VAL A 589 5.45 -0.52 -4.61
CA VAL A 589 6.18 0.15 -3.52
C VAL A 589 5.23 0.93 -2.61
N ALA A 590 4.26 1.66 -3.17
CA ALA A 590 3.22 2.34 -2.39
C ALA A 590 2.35 1.35 -1.60
N TYR A 591 2.01 0.20 -2.20
CA TYR A 591 1.27 -0.84 -1.51
C TYR A 591 2.07 -1.49 -0.37
N ILE A 592 3.38 -1.74 -0.57
CA ILE A 592 4.29 -2.24 0.48
C ILE A 592 4.37 -1.25 1.64
N ASP A 593 4.49 0.06 1.37
CA ASP A 593 4.48 1.10 2.41
C ASP A 593 3.17 1.09 3.21
N TYR A 594 2.02 0.93 2.53
CA TYR A 594 0.73 0.75 3.19
C TYR A 594 0.70 -0.50 4.07
N LEU A 595 1.12 -1.66 3.56
CA LEU A 595 1.16 -2.92 4.32
C LEU A 595 2.03 -2.79 5.57
N SER A 596 3.17 -2.10 5.46
CA SER A 596 4.06 -1.84 6.60
C SER A 596 3.37 -0.96 7.65
N LYS A 597 2.72 0.13 7.24
CA LYS A 597 1.95 1.00 8.16
C LYS A 597 0.77 0.29 8.82
N ALA A 598 0.20 -0.71 8.15
CA ALA A 598 -0.87 -1.57 8.67
C ALA A 598 -0.35 -2.70 9.60
N GLY A 599 0.97 -2.79 9.84
CA GLY A 599 1.58 -3.82 10.67
C GLY A 599 1.62 -5.21 10.02
N LYS A 600 1.34 -5.33 8.72
CA LYS A 600 1.34 -6.60 7.98
C LYS A 600 2.74 -6.92 7.42
N HIS A 601 3.76 -6.82 8.27
CA HIS A 601 5.17 -6.93 7.88
C HIS A 601 5.51 -8.27 7.20
N GLN A 602 4.92 -9.38 7.67
CA GLN A 602 5.18 -10.72 7.14
C GLN A 602 4.87 -10.84 5.63
N LEU A 603 4.04 -9.96 5.08
CA LEU A 603 3.70 -9.99 3.66
C LEU A 603 4.73 -9.24 2.79
N LEU A 604 5.54 -8.34 3.37
CA LEU A 604 6.43 -7.45 2.59
C LEU A 604 7.40 -8.22 1.67
N PRO A 605 8.07 -9.31 2.11
CA PRO A 605 8.98 -10.07 1.23
C PRO A 605 8.30 -10.65 0.00
N LEU A 606 7.07 -11.15 0.13
CA LEU A 606 6.31 -11.71 -0.98
C LEU A 606 6.11 -10.64 -2.07
N TYR A 607 5.63 -9.45 -1.71
CA TYR A 607 5.41 -8.36 -2.67
C TYR A 607 6.73 -7.80 -3.21
N ALA A 608 7.75 -7.63 -2.37
CA ALA A 608 9.05 -7.12 -2.77
C ALA A 608 9.78 -8.07 -3.74
N SER A 609 9.59 -9.38 -3.63
CA SER A 609 10.18 -10.37 -4.54
C SER A 609 9.75 -10.21 -6.01
N ARG A 610 8.67 -9.45 -6.26
CA ARG A 610 8.12 -9.17 -7.59
C ARG A 610 8.63 -7.87 -8.21
N LEU A 611 9.33 -7.05 -7.43
CA LEU A 611 10.00 -5.84 -7.91
C LEU A 611 11.29 -6.18 -8.67
N LEU A 612 11.84 -5.19 -9.37
CA LEU A 612 13.25 -5.28 -9.80
C LEU A 612 14.18 -5.48 -8.59
N PRO A 613 15.27 -6.28 -8.70
CA PRO A 613 16.12 -6.64 -7.56
C PRO A 613 16.61 -5.44 -6.74
N ASP A 614 17.09 -4.39 -7.42
CA ASP A 614 17.57 -3.18 -6.75
C ASP A 614 16.43 -2.42 -6.03
N GLN A 615 15.24 -2.36 -6.64
CA GLN A 615 14.06 -1.75 -6.01
C GLN A 615 13.57 -2.58 -4.81
N ALA A 616 13.59 -3.91 -4.89
CA ALA A 616 13.24 -4.79 -3.78
C ALA A 616 14.14 -4.55 -2.58
N VAL A 617 15.46 -4.49 -2.82
CA VAL A 617 16.48 -4.24 -1.80
C VAL A 617 16.27 -2.88 -1.13
N VAL A 618 16.12 -1.82 -1.92
CA VAL A 618 15.93 -0.45 -1.40
C VAL A 618 14.58 -0.32 -0.68
N CYS A 619 13.51 -0.89 -1.24
CA CYS A 619 12.17 -0.83 -0.66
C CYS A 619 12.16 -1.49 0.72
N LEU A 620 12.64 -2.73 0.84
CA LEU A 620 12.70 -3.43 2.12
C LEU A 620 13.64 -2.73 3.10
N ALA A 621 14.81 -2.27 2.66
CA ALA A 621 15.75 -1.52 3.49
C ALA A 621 15.12 -0.28 4.16
N ARG A 622 14.14 0.37 3.51
CA ARG A 622 13.36 1.48 4.08
C ARG A 622 12.31 1.03 5.10
N GLN A 623 11.79 -0.20 5.00
CA GLN A 623 10.74 -0.72 5.88
C GLN A 623 11.28 -1.42 7.14
N LEU A 624 12.44 -2.09 7.07
CA LEU A 624 13.02 -2.81 8.22
C LEU A 624 13.15 -1.98 9.52
N PRO A 625 13.52 -0.68 9.50
CA PRO A 625 13.60 0.13 10.73
C PRO A 625 12.29 0.24 11.52
N LEU A 626 11.14 0.07 10.86
CA LEU A 626 9.82 0.15 11.48
C LEU A 626 9.46 -1.10 12.31
N ILE A 627 10.23 -2.18 12.18
CA ILE A 627 9.96 -3.46 12.84
C ILE A 627 10.75 -3.54 14.15
N HIS A 628 10.02 -3.51 15.26
CA HIS A 628 10.60 -3.52 16.60
C HIS A 628 10.59 -4.91 17.26
N ASP A 629 9.63 -5.77 16.93
CA ASP A 629 9.50 -7.09 17.57
C ASP A 629 10.52 -8.12 17.06
N HIS A 630 11.23 -8.77 17.97
CA HIS A 630 12.29 -9.72 17.65
C HIS A 630 11.78 -10.97 16.91
N ARG A 631 10.57 -11.47 17.21
CA ARG A 631 10.02 -12.64 16.52
C ARG A 631 9.60 -12.30 15.09
N GLU A 632 9.01 -11.12 14.90
CA GLU A 632 8.74 -10.59 13.56
C GLU A 632 10.02 -10.45 12.73
N ARG A 633 11.11 -9.92 13.32
CA ARG A 633 12.42 -9.83 12.63
C ARG A 633 12.92 -11.20 12.17
N GLN A 634 12.91 -12.20 13.05
CA GLN A 634 13.32 -13.56 12.69
C GLN A 634 12.47 -14.16 11.55
N THR A 635 11.16 -13.92 11.59
CA THR A 635 10.23 -14.40 10.56
C THR A 635 10.51 -13.69 9.23
N MET A 636 10.72 -12.38 9.27
CA MET A 636 11.06 -11.57 8.10
C MET A 636 12.33 -12.05 7.40
N MET A 637 13.39 -12.36 8.15
CA MET A 637 14.66 -12.88 7.60
C MET A 637 14.44 -14.18 6.83
N LYS A 638 13.75 -15.15 7.45
CA LYS A 638 13.42 -16.43 6.82
C LYS A 638 12.58 -16.25 5.55
N LEU A 639 11.61 -15.33 5.58
CA LEU A 639 10.78 -15.04 4.42
C LEU A 639 11.59 -14.41 3.29
N MET A 640 12.43 -13.41 3.57
CA MET A 640 13.32 -12.80 2.56
C MET A 640 14.22 -13.84 1.88
N GLU A 641 14.81 -14.75 2.65
CA GLU A 641 15.60 -15.86 2.11
C GLU A 641 14.75 -16.81 1.25
N SER A 642 13.55 -17.18 1.72
CA SER A 642 12.66 -18.10 0.99
C SER A 642 12.21 -17.55 -0.36
N TYR A 643 12.08 -16.23 -0.49
CA TYR A 643 11.74 -15.55 -1.73
C TYR A 643 12.97 -15.14 -2.58
N GLY A 644 14.18 -15.49 -2.16
CA GLY A 644 15.41 -15.21 -2.91
C GLY A 644 15.83 -13.74 -2.93
N ILE A 645 15.45 -12.96 -1.91
CA ILE A 645 15.85 -11.56 -1.76
C ILE A 645 17.30 -11.51 -1.22
N ASP A 646 18.12 -10.60 -1.76
CA ASP A 646 19.50 -10.37 -1.30
C ASP A 646 19.51 -9.73 0.10
N LEU A 647 19.51 -10.59 1.11
CA LEU A 647 19.49 -10.19 2.52
C LEU A 647 20.70 -9.32 2.91
N PRO A 648 21.96 -9.69 2.61
CA PRO A 648 23.11 -8.81 2.84
C PRO A 648 22.96 -7.46 2.15
N GLY A 649 22.44 -7.43 0.92
CA GLY A 649 22.15 -6.20 0.19
C GLY A 649 21.13 -5.31 0.90
N VAL A 650 20.04 -5.89 1.42
CA VAL A 650 19.00 -5.18 2.18
C VAL A 650 19.58 -4.54 3.44
N LEU A 651 20.27 -5.32 4.27
CA LEU A 651 20.83 -4.83 5.54
C LEU A 651 21.94 -3.78 5.32
N MET A 652 22.74 -3.93 4.27
CA MET A 652 23.75 -2.94 3.91
C MET A 652 23.09 -1.63 3.45
N ASN A 653 22.06 -1.71 2.61
CA ASN A 653 21.35 -0.52 2.13
C ASN A 653 20.58 0.17 3.26
N GLN A 654 20.02 -0.57 4.21
CA GLN A 654 19.34 0.00 5.37
C GLN A 654 20.24 1.00 6.11
N LEU A 655 21.43 0.55 6.52
CA LEU A 655 22.38 1.40 7.23
C LEU A 655 22.86 2.59 6.39
N LYS A 656 23.15 2.36 5.10
CA LYS A 656 23.53 3.44 4.17
C LYS A 656 22.45 4.51 4.03
N LEU A 657 21.19 4.08 3.92
CA LEU A 657 20.05 4.97 3.74
C LEU A 657 19.76 5.78 5.01
N ILE A 658 19.94 5.19 6.20
CA ILE A 658 19.85 5.93 7.48
C ILE A 658 20.94 7.01 7.54
N ILE A 659 22.19 6.68 7.18
CA ILE A 659 23.29 7.66 7.15
C ILE A 659 23.02 8.78 6.13
N LEU A 660 22.47 8.44 4.96
CA LEU A 660 22.17 9.41 3.90
C LEU A 660 21.05 10.38 4.28
N ASP A 661 20.06 9.89 5.04
CA ASP A 661 18.91 10.66 5.48
C ASP A 661 19.19 11.51 6.73
N ALA A 662 20.26 11.20 7.46
CA ALA A 662 20.67 11.92 8.65
C ALA A 662 21.01 13.39 8.29
N PRO A 663 20.63 14.36 9.12
CA PRO A 663 20.94 15.77 8.86
C PRO A 663 22.46 15.97 8.82
N PRO A 664 22.98 16.85 7.93
CA PRO A 664 24.40 17.12 7.87
C PRO A 664 24.89 17.63 9.23
N ASN A 665 25.77 16.87 9.87
CA ASN A 665 26.31 17.24 11.17
C ASN A 665 27.28 18.42 11.01
N PRO A 666 27.00 19.61 11.56
CA PRO A 666 27.88 20.77 11.44
C PRO A 666 29.24 20.57 12.12
N LYS A 667 29.39 19.54 12.98
CA LYS A 667 30.65 19.13 13.62
C LYS A 667 31.39 18.02 12.87
N SER A 668 30.82 17.48 11.78
CA SER A 668 31.48 16.51 10.90
C SER A 668 32.51 17.24 10.03
N ASN A 669 33.65 17.56 10.62
CA ASN A 669 34.83 17.87 9.82
C ASN A 669 35.29 16.58 9.12
N THR A 670 35.94 16.68 7.96
CA THR A 670 36.48 15.50 7.26
C THR A 670 37.56 14.78 8.08
N ALA A 671 38.19 15.49 9.02
CA ALA A 671 39.22 14.98 9.92
C ALA A 671 38.65 14.51 11.27
N PHE A 672 39.18 13.39 11.79
CA PHE A 672 38.93 12.95 13.16
C PHE A 672 39.48 13.99 14.12
N THR A 673 38.64 14.51 15.02
CA THR A 673 39.09 15.45 16.06
C THR A 673 39.39 14.71 17.36
N SER A 674 40.29 15.26 18.18
CA SER A 674 40.57 14.75 19.52
C SER A 674 39.27 14.49 20.32
N LEU A 675 39.26 13.38 21.06
CA LEU A 675 38.14 12.88 21.87
C LEU A 675 37.83 13.75 23.11
N MET A 676 38.72 14.69 23.49
CA MET A 676 38.55 15.60 24.63
C MET A 676 38.21 14.86 25.95
N ILE A 677 38.97 13.81 26.25
CA ILE A 677 38.79 12.98 27.45
C ILE A 677 39.26 13.74 28.69
N LEU A 678 40.26 14.59 28.56
CA LEU A 678 40.82 15.40 29.64
C LEU A 678 40.12 16.76 29.76
N GLU A 679 40.12 17.35 30.96
CA GLU A 679 39.63 18.72 31.18
C GLU A 679 40.50 19.77 30.44
N PRO A 680 39.91 20.89 29.96
CA PRO A 680 40.69 21.95 29.33
C PRO A 680 41.68 22.59 30.33
N PRO A 681 42.84 23.07 29.87
CA PRO A 681 43.83 23.69 30.76
C PRO A 681 43.24 24.93 31.45
N ALA A 682 43.22 24.93 32.79
CA ALA A 682 42.74 26.06 33.58
C ALA A 682 43.70 27.27 33.56
N ASN A 683 45.01 27.01 33.42
CA ASN A 683 46.09 28.00 33.24
C ASN A 683 47.25 27.37 32.45
N ASN A 684 48.08 28.18 31.78
CA ASN A 684 49.25 27.71 30.99
C ASN A 684 50.34 26.99 31.82
N LEU A 685 50.19 26.90 33.14
CA LEU A 685 51.14 26.29 34.06
C LEU A 685 50.67 24.93 34.61
N ASP A 686 49.37 24.61 34.52
CA ASP A 686 48.84 23.29 34.92
C ASP A 686 48.97 22.31 33.76
N LYS A 687 49.98 21.44 33.85
CA LYS A 687 50.36 20.51 32.76
C LYS A 687 49.79 19.11 32.93
N VAL A 688 49.26 18.77 34.11
CA VAL A 688 48.50 17.52 34.35
C VAL A 688 47.02 17.83 34.45
N ARG A 689 46.23 17.13 33.64
CA ARG A 689 44.80 17.38 33.45
C ARG A 689 44.00 16.18 33.95
N PRO A 690 43.00 16.37 34.83
CA PRO A 690 42.13 15.28 35.24
C PRO A 690 41.25 14.81 34.07
N VAL A 691 40.81 13.56 34.14
CA VAL A 691 39.80 13.02 33.23
C VAL A 691 38.49 13.78 33.43
N ARG A 692 37.89 14.26 32.35
CA ARG A 692 36.61 14.97 32.36
C ARG A 692 35.49 14.03 32.77
N ARG A 693 34.61 14.47 33.68
CA ARG A 693 33.42 13.71 34.07
C ARG A 693 32.36 13.75 32.95
N GLY A 694 31.72 12.61 32.68
CA GLY A 694 30.65 12.51 31.67
C GLY A 694 31.11 12.85 30.24
N PHE A 695 32.35 12.50 29.87
CA PHE A 695 32.92 12.87 28.57
C PHE A 695 32.30 12.09 27.40
N ILE A 696 31.75 10.89 27.65
CA ILE A 696 31.03 10.11 26.64
C ILE A 696 29.66 10.75 26.36
N GLY A 697 29.05 11.29 27.41
CA GLY A 697 27.70 11.84 27.39
C GLY A 697 26.61 10.76 27.30
N ASP A 698 25.37 11.18 27.46
CA ASP A 698 24.20 10.27 27.45
C ASP A 698 23.22 10.55 26.30
N THR A 699 23.50 11.57 25.49
CA THR A 699 22.64 11.95 24.36
C THR A 699 22.91 11.04 23.16
N ILE A 700 21.90 10.30 22.74
CA ILE A 700 21.90 9.48 21.51
C ILE A 700 20.81 10.03 20.60
N THR A 701 21.14 10.33 19.35
CA THR A 701 20.15 10.83 18.38
C THR A 701 19.29 9.68 17.86
N ASN A 702 18.09 9.99 17.35
CA ASN A 702 17.21 8.96 16.77
C ASN A 702 17.90 8.18 15.64
N ASP A 703 18.65 8.86 14.77
CA ASP A 703 19.39 8.22 13.68
C ASP A 703 20.46 7.25 14.21
N GLU A 704 21.13 7.57 15.33
CA GLU A 704 22.12 6.68 15.96
C GLU A 704 21.45 5.45 16.55
N HIS A 705 20.27 5.61 17.18
CA HIS A 705 19.46 4.49 17.63
C HIS A 705 19.02 3.59 16.46
N ASP A 706 18.61 4.18 15.34
CA ASP A 706 18.19 3.43 14.16
C ASP A 706 19.37 2.70 13.49
N LEU A 707 20.59 3.27 13.53
CA LEU A 707 21.80 2.57 13.08
C LEU A 707 22.13 1.36 13.94
N ILE A 708 22.05 1.49 15.27
CA ILE A 708 22.30 0.38 16.21
C ILE A 708 21.27 -0.71 15.99
N ARG A 709 19.97 -0.35 15.93
CA ARG A 709 18.88 -1.29 15.63
C ARG A 709 19.02 -1.93 14.26
N GLY A 710 19.49 -1.19 13.25
CA GLY A 710 19.81 -1.71 11.93
C GLY A 710 20.91 -2.77 12.00
N PHE A 711 21.91 -2.57 12.85
CA PHE A 711 22.99 -3.55 13.04
C PHE A 711 22.56 -4.78 13.85
N GLU A 712 21.57 -4.67 14.75
CA GLU A 712 21.01 -5.82 15.48
C GLU A 712 20.50 -6.92 14.53
N TRP A 713 20.03 -6.58 13.32
CA TRP A 713 19.63 -7.57 12.32
C TRP A 713 20.77 -8.52 11.90
N TYR A 714 22.03 -8.08 12.00
CA TYR A 714 23.18 -8.92 11.69
C TYR A 714 23.41 -10.05 12.71
N LEU A 715 22.83 -9.97 13.92
CA LEU A 715 22.81 -11.07 14.89
C LEU A 715 21.89 -12.21 14.45
N LEU A 716 20.85 -11.90 13.68
CA LEU A 716 19.87 -12.85 13.15
C LEU A 716 20.28 -13.43 11.80
N MET A 717 21.23 -12.79 11.11
CA MET A 717 21.75 -13.27 9.83
C MET A 717 22.78 -14.37 10.07
N ASP A 718 22.55 -15.56 9.52
CA ASP A 718 23.52 -16.64 9.56
C ASP A 718 24.66 -16.38 8.57
N GLY A 719 25.88 -16.78 8.93
CA GLY A 719 27.05 -16.61 8.07
C GLY A 719 27.46 -15.15 7.84
N HIS A 720 27.94 -14.86 6.62
CA HIS A 720 28.38 -13.52 6.16
C HIS A 720 29.38 -12.80 7.09
N TRP A 721 30.20 -13.56 7.82
CA TRP A 721 31.15 -13.08 8.86
C TRP A 721 31.88 -11.80 8.49
N ARG A 722 32.61 -11.82 7.37
CA ARG A 722 33.44 -10.71 6.92
C ARG A 722 32.62 -9.44 6.70
N GLN A 723 31.43 -9.56 6.12
CA GLN A 723 30.57 -8.42 5.83
C GLN A 723 30.02 -7.81 7.13
N THR A 724 29.61 -8.64 8.09
CA THR A 724 29.19 -8.19 9.41
C THR A 724 30.29 -7.41 10.12
N MET A 725 31.50 -7.97 10.21
CA MET A 725 32.62 -7.34 10.92
C MET A 725 33.03 -6.02 10.26
N ASN A 726 33.08 -5.99 8.92
CA ASN A 726 33.36 -4.76 8.17
C ASN A 726 32.28 -3.68 8.39
N MET A 727 31.01 -4.07 8.44
CA MET A 727 29.91 -3.14 8.66
C MET A 727 29.93 -2.58 10.09
N GLY A 728 30.13 -3.43 11.10
CA GLY A 728 30.26 -2.98 12.48
C GLY A 728 31.46 -2.04 12.67
N ALA A 729 32.60 -2.35 12.05
CA ALA A 729 33.76 -1.46 12.08
C ALA A 729 33.48 -0.13 11.37
N ALA A 730 32.67 -0.14 10.29
CA ALA A 730 32.22 1.08 9.62
C ALA A 730 31.29 1.93 10.50
N LEU A 731 30.42 1.31 11.30
CA LEU A 731 29.56 2.01 12.26
C LEU A 731 30.37 2.65 13.39
N TYR A 732 31.33 1.94 13.98
CA TYR A 732 32.23 2.55 14.97
C TYR A 732 33.02 3.73 14.39
N LYS A 733 33.55 3.59 13.15
CA LYS A 733 34.19 4.70 12.44
C LYS A 733 33.26 5.89 12.23
N HIS A 734 31.99 5.62 11.92
CA HIS A 734 30.96 6.66 11.77
C HIS A 734 30.72 7.40 13.10
N PHE A 735 30.52 6.68 14.20
CA PHE A 735 30.32 7.27 15.53
C PHE A 735 31.52 8.07 16.03
N LEU A 736 32.75 7.61 15.77
CA LEU A 736 33.96 8.39 16.07
C LEU A 736 34.01 9.69 15.27
N ARG A 737 33.64 9.65 13.99
CA ARG A 737 33.64 10.83 13.12
C ARG A 737 32.52 11.82 13.49
N SER A 738 31.34 11.33 13.89
CA SER A 738 30.21 12.17 14.31
C SER A 738 30.34 12.69 15.75
N ARG A 739 31.31 12.18 16.53
CA ARG A 739 31.46 12.34 17.98
C ARG A 739 30.31 11.73 18.81
N GLY A 740 29.63 10.72 18.28
CA GLY A 740 28.59 9.95 18.96
C GLY A 740 29.17 8.88 19.89
N LEU A 741 29.93 9.28 20.93
CA LEU A 741 30.57 8.31 21.84
C LEU A 741 29.55 7.48 22.62
N ALA A 742 28.43 8.10 23.03
CA ALA A 742 27.31 7.41 23.67
C ALA A 742 26.71 6.30 22.80
N ALA A 743 26.59 6.54 21.49
CA ALA A 743 26.11 5.56 20.51
C ALA A 743 27.10 4.39 20.36
N GLY A 744 28.41 4.67 20.28
CA GLY A 744 29.44 3.63 20.26
C GLY A 744 29.46 2.77 21.54
N ARG A 745 29.30 3.39 22.72
CA ARG A 745 29.14 2.70 24.01
C ARG A 745 27.90 1.81 24.05
N LEU A 746 26.79 2.27 23.46
CA LEU A 746 25.57 1.48 23.37
C LEU A 746 25.74 0.30 22.39
N LEU A 747 26.40 0.51 21.25
CA LEU A 747 26.67 -0.53 20.27
C LEU A 747 27.51 -1.68 20.88
N SER A 748 28.58 -1.35 21.61
CA SER A 748 29.44 -2.36 22.25
C SER A 748 28.71 -3.19 23.31
N LYS A 749 27.63 -2.66 23.91
CA LYS A 749 26.79 -3.36 24.89
C LYS A 749 25.66 -4.17 24.25
N THR A 750 25.09 -3.68 23.15
CA THR A 750 23.94 -4.29 22.46
C THR A 750 24.34 -5.39 21.49
N VAL A 751 25.37 -5.15 20.68
CA VAL A 751 25.87 -6.07 19.66
C VAL A 751 27.38 -6.26 19.82
N SER A 752 27.76 -6.97 20.89
CA SER A 752 29.17 -7.21 21.20
C SER A 752 29.81 -8.24 20.26
N PHE A 753 31.14 -8.21 20.14
CA PHE A 753 31.87 -9.23 19.37
C PHE A 753 31.61 -10.63 19.90
N SER A 754 31.54 -10.79 21.23
CA SER A 754 31.25 -12.07 21.87
C SER A 754 29.90 -12.63 21.41
N LEU A 755 28.85 -11.80 21.39
CA LEU A 755 27.52 -12.20 20.93
C LEU A 755 27.52 -12.55 19.42
N LEU A 756 28.17 -11.73 18.59
CA LEU A 756 28.29 -12.00 17.15
C LEU A 756 29.11 -13.27 16.87
N SER A 757 30.17 -13.51 17.63
CA SER A 757 31.00 -14.70 17.53
C SER A 757 30.18 -15.95 17.82
N LEU A 758 29.48 -15.97 18.96
CA LEU A 758 28.63 -17.11 19.35
C LEU A 758 27.52 -17.37 18.33
N SER A 759 26.85 -16.33 17.85
CA SER A 759 25.79 -16.45 16.84
C SER A 759 26.32 -17.05 15.52
N LYS A 760 27.41 -16.52 14.98
CA LYS A 760 27.85 -16.83 13.60
C LYS A 760 28.75 -18.04 13.46
N THR A 761 29.50 -18.39 14.50
CA THR A 761 30.45 -19.51 14.44
C THR A 761 29.76 -20.86 14.37
N CYS A 762 28.50 -20.97 14.81
CA CYS A 762 27.74 -22.22 14.73
C CYS A 762 27.68 -22.78 13.30
N GLN A 763 27.40 -21.93 12.30
CA GLN A 763 27.37 -22.36 10.90
C GLN A 763 28.77 -22.51 10.27
N LEU A 764 29.75 -21.72 10.71
CA LEU A 764 31.10 -21.68 10.11
C LEU A 764 32.02 -22.78 10.64
N LEU A 765 31.92 -23.07 11.94
CA LEU A 765 32.79 -23.99 12.68
C LEU A 765 32.02 -25.20 13.23
N GLY A 766 30.70 -25.29 13.01
CA GLY A 766 29.85 -26.38 13.49
C GLY A 766 29.43 -26.29 14.97
N ARG A 767 29.97 -25.33 15.73
CA ARG A 767 29.62 -25.06 17.13
C ARG A 767 29.71 -23.56 17.45
N ALA A 768 28.91 -23.09 18.41
CA ALA A 768 28.94 -21.71 18.87
C ALA A 768 30.14 -21.48 19.80
N ILE A 769 31.14 -20.72 19.34
CA ILE A 769 32.37 -20.40 20.08
C ILE A 769 32.58 -18.89 20.08
N ASP A 770 33.02 -18.35 21.21
CA ASP A 770 33.58 -17.01 21.27
C ASP A 770 35.06 -17.06 20.90
N ILE A 771 35.39 -16.73 19.65
CA ILE A 771 36.77 -16.88 19.16
C ILE A 771 37.75 -15.90 19.80
N SER A 772 37.27 -14.88 20.53
CA SER A 772 38.13 -13.92 21.24
C SER A 772 38.69 -14.47 22.55
N LYS A 773 38.08 -15.51 23.11
CA LYS A 773 38.52 -16.14 24.35
C LYS A 773 39.45 -17.31 24.01
N ASP A 774 40.52 -17.45 24.78
CA ASP A 774 41.37 -18.62 24.70
C ASP A 774 40.75 -19.72 25.56
N ASP A 775 40.09 -20.67 24.91
CA ASP A 775 39.57 -21.88 25.55
C ASP A 775 40.73 -22.84 25.85
N ASP A 776 41.70 -22.45 26.68
CA ASP A 776 42.80 -23.33 27.11
C ASP A 776 42.37 -24.31 28.23
N GLU A 777 41.13 -24.22 28.75
CA GLU A 777 40.71 -24.99 29.93
C GLU A 777 39.84 -26.25 29.67
N ASP A 778 39.38 -26.52 28.44
CA ASP A 778 38.58 -27.74 28.13
C ASP A 778 39.38 -28.84 27.38
N TYR A 779 40.68 -28.65 27.16
CA TYR A 779 41.55 -29.59 26.43
C TYR A 779 41.98 -30.85 27.21
N ASN A 780 41.28 -31.20 28.29
CA ASN A 780 41.62 -32.36 29.10
C ASN A 780 40.45 -33.33 29.27
N VAL A 781 39.86 -33.77 28.15
CA VAL A 781 39.06 -35.00 28.13
C VAL A 781 39.95 -36.15 27.69
N ASN A 782 40.51 -36.82 28.70
CA ASN A 782 40.87 -38.24 28.73
C ASN A 782 41.37 -38.84 27.42
N GLY A 783 42.70 -38.96 27.33
CA GLY A 783 43.33 -39.90 26.44
C GLY A 783 42.75 -41.30 26.65
N GLU A 784 42.13 -41.82 25.60
CA GLU A 784 42.16 -43.22 25.13
C GLU A 784 41.06 -43.42 24.09
N ASN A 785 41.32 -43.00 22.84
CA ASN A 785 41.15 -43.83 21.63
C ASN A 785 41.44 -43.02 20.36
N GLY A 786 42.29 -43.60 19.50
CA GLY A 786 42.94 -42.91 18.40
C GLY A 786 42.05 -42.44 17.25
N ASN A 787 42.55 -41.38 16.60
CA ASN A 787 42.81 -41.30 15.16
C ASN A 787 41.73 -40.84 14.17
N THR A 788 40.69 -40.12 14.60
CA THR A 788 39.79 -39.44 13.64
C THR A 788 39.49 -37.95 13.90
N ASP A 789 39.82 -37.38 15.07
CA ASP A 789 39.43 -36.01 15.43
C ASP A 789 40.56 -34.94 15.37
N ASP A 790 41.84 -35.33 15.44
CA ASP A 790 42.99 -34.38 15.45
C ASP A 790 43.05 -33.47 14.20
N ASN A 791 42.67 -33.99 13.04
CA ASN A 791 42.64 -33.22 11.78
C ASN A 791 41.51 -32.18 11.76
N LEU A 792 40.37 -32.48 12.40
CA LEU A 792 39.22 -31.57 12.47
C LEU A 792 39.52 -30.40 13.40
N GLU A 793 40.10 -30.66 14.57
CA GLU A 793 40.48 -29.62 15.53
C GLU A 793 41.59 -28.70 14.99
N THR A 794 42.60 -29.27 14.32
CA THR A 794 43.65 -28.47 13.66
C THR A 794 43.06 -27.55 12.59
N THR A 795 42.06 -28.02 11.84
CA THR A 795 41.36 -27.23 10.83
C THR A 795 40.54 -26.10 11.46
N ILE A 796 39.83 -26.38 12.56
CA ILE A 796 39.06 -25.38 13.30
C ILE A 796 39.98 -24.29 13.88
N TYR A 797 41.16 -24.67 14.41
CA TYR A 797 42.15 -23.72 14.90
C TYR A 797 42.66 -22.79 13.79
N GLN A 798 43.01 -23.35 12.62
CA GLN A 798 43.43 -22.56 11.47
C GLN A 798 42.32 -21.61 10.99
N GLN A 799 41.07 -22.08 10.95
CA GLN A 799 39.91 -21.26 10.61
C GLN A 799 39.66 -20.15 11.64
N ARG A 800 39.79 -20.44 12.95
CA ARG A 800 39.70 -19.44 14.03
C ARG A 800 40.68 -18.29 13.79
N GLN A 801 41.93 -18.60 13.45
CA GLN A 801 42.95 -17.58 13.16
C GLN A 801 42.58 -16.70 11.96
N VAL A 802 42.01 -17.28 10.91
CA VAL A 802 41.52 -16.53 9.75
C VAL A 802 40.34 -15.63 10.12
N LEU A 803 39.39 -16.12 10.94
CA LEU A 803 38.24 -15.34 11.38
C LEU A 803 38.64 -14.16 12.27
N LEU A 804 39.60 -14.36 13.17
CA LEU A 804 40.18 -13.30 14.01
C LEU A 804 40.84 -12.22 13.17
N LYS A 805 41.64 -12.58 12.17
CA LYS A 805 42.24 -11.60 11.23
C LYS A 805 41.18 -10.79 10.49
N GLN A 806 40.07 -11.42 10.10
CA GLN A 806 38.97 -10.71 9.42
C GLN A 806 38.15 -9.81 10.36
N ALA A 807 38.13 -10.11 11.66
CA ALA A 807 37.42 -9.33 12.67
C ALA A 807 38.27 -8.27 13.38
N ALA A 808 39.58 -8.24 13.13
CA ALA A 808 40.55 -7.41 13.85
C ALA A 808 40.09 -5.95 14.00
N SER A 809 39.69 -5.30 12.91
CA SER A 809 39.23 -3.90 12.97
C SER A 809 37.99 -3.71 13.84
N PHE A 810 37.02 -4.62 13.78
CA PHE A 810 35.81 -4.54 14.62
C PHE A 810 36.17 -4.68 16.10
N LEU A 811 36.97 -5.69 16.42
CA LEU A 811 37.41 -5.98 17.78
C LEU A 811 38.24 -4.82 18.36
N ASP A 812 39.12 -4.24 17.57
CA ASP A 812 39.93 -3.08 17.97
C ASP A 812 39.06 -1.86 18.26
N PHE A 813 38.04 -1.58 17.44
CA PHE A 813 37.10 -0.49 17.71
C PHE A 813 36.21 -0.78 18.93
N GLU A 814 35.73 -2.01 19.11
CA GLU A 814 34.95 -2.36 20.29
C GLU A 814 35.78 -2.20 21.58
N ARG A 815 37.03 -2.69 21.58
CA ARG A 815 37.97 -2.53 22.70
C ARG A 815 38.17 -1.07 23.07
N LEU A 816 38.27 -0.19 22.06
CA LEU A 816 38.34 1.26 22.29
C LEU A 816 37.12 1.75 23.08
N PHE A 817 35.89 1.48 22.62
CA PHE A 817 34.68 1.95 23.30
C PHE A 817 34.49 1.34 24.69
N VAL A 818 34.86 0.07 24.87
CA VAL A 818 34.86 -0.60 26.18
C VAL A 818 35.87 0.05 27.13
N ALA A 819 37.07 0.41 26.65
CA ALA A 819 38.06 1.12 27.46
C ALA A 819 37.61 2.54 27.83
N LEU A 820 36.95 3.26 26.92
CA LEU A 820 36.37 4.58 27.22
C LEU A 820 35.29 4.47 28.32
N ASP A 821 34.39 3.49 28.23
CA ASP A 821 33.35 3.23 29.24
C ASP A 821 33.95 2.86 30.61
N ALA A 822 35.04 2.07 30.62
CA ALA A 822 35.76 1.73 31.84
C ALA A 822 36.44 2.95 32.48
N ILE A 823 37.06 3.83 31.68
CA ILE A 823 37.70 5.08 32.17
C ILE A 823 36.65 6.03 32.74
N GLU A 824 35.49 6.19 32.09
CA GLU A 824 34.39 7.02 32.59
C GLU A 824 33.81 6.45 33.90
N SER A 825 33.56 5.14 33.92
CA SER A 825 33.09 4.43 35.13
C SER A 825 34.06 4.57 36.30
N TRP A 826 35.37 4.48 36.05
CA TRP A 826 36.39 4.74 37.06
C TRP A 826 36.35 6.20 37.53
N ARG A 827 36.24 7.16 36.60
CA ARG A 827 36.19 8.59 36.94
C ARG A 827 34.97 8.92 37.81
N ASP A 828 33.82 8.34 37.55
CA ASP A 828 32.61 8.54 38.37
C ASP A 828 32.76 8.00 39.79
N VAL A 829 33.48 6.89 39.96
CA VAL A 829 33.82 6.37 41.31
C VAL A 829 34.89 7.25 41.96
N ALA A 830 35.91 7.67 41.23
CA ALA A 830 37.00 8.51 41.74
C ALA A 830 36.51 9.90 42.18
N ALA A 831 35.58 10.51 41.44
CA ALA A 831 35.01 11.83 41.74
C ALA A 831 34.32 11.89 43.12
N ARG A 832 33.69 10.79 43.57
CA ARG A 832 33.04 10.70 44.89
C ARG A 832 34.01 10.93 46.05
N SER A 833 35.32 10.70 45.86
CA SER A 833 36.34 10.99 46.88
C SER A 833 36.71 12.48 46.99
N TYR A 834 36.52 13.26 45.92
CA TYR A 834 36.80 14.70 45.91
C TYR A 834 35.67 15.52 46.54
N GLU A 835 34.44 15.02 46.51
CA GLU A 835 33.23 15.72 46.98
C GLU A 835 32.96 15.51 48.48
N SER A 836 33.48 14.44 49.10
CA SER A 836 33.32 14.15 50.53
C SER A 836 34.38 14.86 51.39
N ARG A 837 33.98 15.93 52.10
CA ARG A 837 34.82 16.59 53.12
C ARG A 837 35.11 15.63 54.29
N GLU A 838 36.30 15.78 54.88
CA GLU A 838 37.06 14.92 55.80
C GLU A 838 36.37 14.32 57.05
N THR A 839 35.04 14.41 57.25
CA THR A 839 34.40 14.13 58.55
C THR A 839 33.52 12.87 58.65
N GLU A 840 33.30 12.09 57.59
CA GLU A 840 32.41 10.90 57.62
C GLU A 840 33.09 9.61 57.07
N ILE A 841 34.34 9.33 57.47
CA ILE A 841 35.22 8.42 56.71
C ILE A 841 35.26 6.95 57.16
N GLU A 842 34.70 6.52 58.29
CA GLU A 842 35.01 5.15 58.75
C GLU A 842 34.21 4.05 58.04
N ASP A 843 32.90 4.21 57.81
CA ASP A 843 32.07 3.15 57.18
C ASP A 843 31.87 3.27 55.66
N LEU A 844 31.92 4.48 55.09
CA LEU A 844 31.89 4.72 53.63
C LEU A 844 33.19 4.28 52.90
N SER A 845 34.26 3.95 53.64
CA SER A 845 35.59 3.72 53.05
C SER A 845 35.82 2.33 52.44
N LYS A 846 35.11 1.28 52.87
CA LYS A 846 35.37 -0.09 52.37
C LYS A 846 34.70 -0.35 51.03
N GLU A 847 33.43 0.00 50.90
CA GLU A 847 32.65 -0.19 49.66
C GLU A 847 33.20 0.67 48.52
N TRP A 848 33.53 1.94 48.81
CA TRP A 848 34.18 2.81 47.84
C TRP A 848 35.56 2.27 47.41
N ARG A 849 36.42 1.85 48.35
CA ARG A 849 37.75 1.27 48.00
C ARG A 849 37.61 -0.02 47.19
N ALA A 850 36.62 -0.85 47.51
CA ALA A 850 36.33 -2.07 46.74
C ALA A 850 35.86 -1.73 45.31
N ALA A 851 34.93 -0.78 45.17
CA ALA A 851 34.46 -0.29 43.88
C ALA A 851 35.59 0.36 43.07
N PHE A 852 36.41 1.21 43.69
CA PHE A 852 37.56 1.89 43.08
C PHE A 852 38.61 0.89 42.59
N LYS A 853 38.96 -0.11 43.40
CA LYS A 853 39.91 -1.16 42.99
C LYS A 853 39.35 -2.02 41.86
N LYS A 854 38.05 -2.33 41.90
CA LYS A 854 37.37 -3.09 40.84
C LYS A 854 37.35 -2.33 39.52
N THR A 855 36.96 -1.06 39.51
CA THR A 855 36.95 -0.24 38.28
C THR A 855 38.36 0.03 37.77
N LEU A 856 39.35 0.17 38.66
CA LEU A 856 40.76 0.28 38.26
C LEU A 856 41.27 -0.99 37.55
N GLN A 857 41.00 -2.17 38.10
CA GLN A 857 41.35 -3.44 37.45
C GLN A 857 40.68 -3.58 36.07
N GLU A 858 39.44 -3.11 35.95
CA GLU A 858 38.73 -3.10 34.68
C GLU A 858 39.36 -2.14 33.66
N VAL A 859 39.80 -0.95 34.09
CA VAL A 859 40.56 -0.03 33.22
C VAL A 859 41.89 -0.66 32.78
N GLU A 860 42.65 -1.28 33.68
CA GLU A 860 43.90 -1.96 33.31
C GLU A 860 43.64 -3.05 32.26
N ARG A 861 42.65 -3.92 32.50
CA ARG A 861 42.28 -5.02 31.61
C ARG A 861 41.85 -4.56 30.22
N THR A 862 41.20 -3.40 30.12
CA THR A 862 40.60 -2.90 28.87
C THR A 862 41.54 -1.98 28.08
N VAL A 863 42.41 -1.23 28.76
CA VAL A 863 43.37 -0.31 28.11
C VAL A 863 44.64 -1.02 27.65
N GLU A 864 45.13 -2.02 28.39
CA GLU A 864 46.39 -2.73 28.06
C GLU A 864 46.42 -3.28 26.61
N PRO A 865 45.34 -3.92 26.08
CA PRO A 865 45.31 -4.37 24.68
C PRO A 865 45.37 -3.26 23.63
N LEU A 866 45.10 -2.00 23.99
CA LEU A 866 45.17 -0.85 23.08
C LEU A 866 46.61 -0.32 22.94
N LEU A 867 47.49 -0.63 23.89
CA LEU A 867 48.86 -0.08 23.95
C LEU A 867 49.81 -0.76 22.95
N GLN A 868 49.44 -1.92 22.42
CA GLN A 868 50.27 -2.67 21.47
C GLN A 868 49.42 -3.28 20.37
N GLY A 869 49.79 -3.07 19.09
CA GLY A 869 49.15 -3.75 17.96
C GLY A 869 47.78 -3.20 17.53
N TRP A 870 47.25 -2.15 18.17
CA TRP A 870 45.91 -1.60 17.90
C TRP A 870 45.82 -0.90 16.54
N LEU A 871 44.81 -1.28 15.73
CA LEU A 871 44.55 -0.80 14.37
C LEU A 871 45.73 -0.92 13.41
N GLN A 872 46.65 -1.87 13.62
CA GLN A 872 47.81 -2.06 12.74
C GLN A 872 47.50 -2.93 11.51
N TYR A 873 46.41 -3.71 11.55
CA TYR A 873 46.01 -4.62 10.48
C TYR A 873 44.96 -3.96 9.56
N ALA A 874 45.42 -3.20 8.57
CA ALA A 874 44.58 -2.61 7.52
C ALA A 874 44.45 -3.55 6.32
N ARG A 875 43.34 -3.44 5.58
CA ARG A 875 43.10 -4.26 4.37
C ARG A 875 43.73 -3.65 3.11
N ASP A 876 43.77 -2.33 3.04
CA ASP A 876 44.32 -1.55 1.93
C ASP A 876 45.02 -0.27 2.43
N ASP A 877 45.77 0.39 1.55
CA ASP A 877 46.53 1.60 1.88
C ASP A 877 45.62 2.77 2.32
N LYS A 878 44.37 2.80 1.81
CA LYS A 878 43.39 3.83 2.16
C LYS A 878 42.91 3.67 3.60
N GLU A 879 42.63 2.44 4.01
CA GLU A 879 42.26 2.10 5.38
C GLU A 879 43.44 2.24 6.34
N ALA A 880 44.66 1.94 5.89
CA ALA A 880 45.87 2.16 6.68
C ALA A 880 46.05 3.65 7.02
N ALA A 881 45.92 4.54 6.04
CA ALA A 881 45.97 5.99 6.25
C ALA A 881 44.84 6.45 7.20
N LEU A 882 43.62 5.92 7.01
CA LEU A 882 42.49 6.23 7.90
C LEU A 882 42.75 5.79 9.35
N PHE A 883 43.34 4.60 9.55
CA PHE A 883 43.68 4.10 10.88
C PHE A 883 44.79 4.92 11.54
N GLU A 884 45.74 5.43 10.75
CA GLU A 884 46.75 6.37 11.24
C GLU A 884 46.10 7.66 11.76
N ASP A 885 45.20 8.27 10.99
CA ASP A 885 44.46 9.47 11.42
C ASP A 885 43.68 9.24 12.73
N ILE A 886 43.01 8.08 12.85
CA ILE A 886 42.28 7.71 14.06
C ILE A 886 43.23 7.52 15.25
N ARG A 887 44.37 6.86 15.05
CA ARG A 887 45.38 6.68 16.11
C ARG A 887 45.91 8.01 16.61
N ILE A 888 46.24 8.93 15.71
CA ILE A 888 46.73 10.28 16.05
C ILE A 888 45.67 11.04 16.87
N ALA A 889 44.38 10.89 16.54
CA ALA A 889 43.30 11.55 17.25
C ALA A 889 42.95 10.92 18.62
N CYS A 890 43.00 9.59 18.74
CA CYS A 890 42.50 8.86 19.91
C CYS A 890 43.60 8.45 20.90
N MET A 891 44.74 7.93 20.43
CA MET A 891 45.74 7.32 21.32
C MET A 891 46.37 8.30 22.32
N PRO A 892 46.73 9.54 21.94
CA PRO A 892 47.26 10.50 22.90
C PRO A 892 46.29 10.81 24.04
N GLU A 893 44.98 10.92 23.74
CA GLU A 893 43.95 11.15 24.77
C GLU A 893 43.82 9.97 25.74
N ILE A 894 43.76 8.74 25.21
CA ILE A 894 43.57 7.53 26.02
C ILE A 894 44.78 7.26 26.90
N VAL A 895 45.99 7.37 26.34
CA VAL A 895 47.23 7.11 27.08
C VAL A 895 47.44 8.16 28.18
N LEU A 896 47.16 9.43 27.92
CA LEU A 896 47.23 10.47 28.95
C LEU A 896 46.16 10.28 30.03
N ALA A 897 44.93 9.92 29.64
CA ALA A 897 43.88 9.58 30.59
C ALA A 897 44.27 8.39 31.47
N TYR A 898 44.83 7.34 30.89
CA TYR A 898 45.31 6.16 31.62
C TYR A 898 46.47 6.47 32.56
N ALA A 899 47.45 7.27 32.10
CA ALA A 899 48.53 7.75 32.95
C ALA A 899 48.00 8.54 34.16
N GLU A 900 46.97 9.35 33.96
CA GLU A 900 46.29 10.04 35.06
C GLU A 900 45.53 9.08 35.98
N VAL A 901 44.82 8.08 35.44
CA VAL A 901 44.19 7.01 36.23
C VAL A 901 45.21 6.33 37.15
N LEU A 902 46.39 5.99 36.63
CA LEU A 902 47.47 5.37 37.40
C LEU A 902 48.03 6.31 38.47
N ASN A 903 48.24 7.59 38.15
CA ASN A 903 48.75 8.59 39.09
C ASN A 903 47.79 8.85 40.26
N VAL A 904 46.49 8.98 39.98
CA VAL A 904 45.45 9.13 41.01
C VAL A 904 45.35 7.85 41.84
N SER A 905 45.33 6.68 41.18
CA SER A 905 45.29 5.38 41.87
C SER A 905 46.52 5.12 42.74
N ALA A 906 47.66 5.72 42.43
CA ALA A 906 48.85 5.63 43.26
C ALA A 906 48.68 6.31 44.64
N ARG A 907 47.83 7.33 44.72
CA ARG A 907 47.52 8.05 45.97
C ARG A 907 46.52 7.28 46.83
N TYR A 908 45.50 6.68 46.21
CA TYR A 908 44.35 6.09 46.93
C TYR A 908 44.36 4.56 47.04
N ALA A 909 45.09 3.84 46.18
CA ALA A 909 45.11 2.37 46.17
C ALA A 909 46.49 1.77 46.55
N SER A 910 47.54 2.04 45.77
CA SER A 910 48.90 1.55 46.06
C SER A 910 49.97 2.40 45.39
N ARG A 911 51.05 2.72 46.10
CA ARG A 911 52.19 3.47 45.55
C ARG A 911 52.86 2.77 44.35
N ASP A 912 52.66 1.45 44.19
CA ASP A 912 53.17 0.68 43.05
C ASP A 912 52.60 1.16 41.69
N TYR A 913 51.46 1.85 41.66
CA TYR A 913 50.90 2.38 40.42
C TYR A 913 51.73 3.54 39.83
N TYR A 914 52.54 4.26 40.63
CA TYR A 914 53.52 5.20 40.07
C TYR A 914 54.62 4.47 39.28
N LEU A 915 55.04 3.29 39.73
CA LEU A 915 55.98 2.45 38.98
C LEU A 915 55.34 1.92 37.69
N LYS A 916 54.06 1.53 37.72
CA LYS A 916 53.32 1.16 36.50
C LYS A 916 53.19 2.34 35.51
N SER A 917 52.99 3.56 36.02
CA SER A 917 53.00 4.78 35.20
C SER A 917 54.37 5.00 34.53
N MET A 918 55.47 4.65 35.20
CA MET A 918 56.81 4.65 34.59
C MET A 918 57.02 3.53 33.57
N ASP A 919 56.50 2.32 33.84
CA ASP A 919 56.52 1.21 32.88
C ASP A 919 55.78 1.58 31.58
N LEU A 920 54.71 2.38 31.68
CA LEU A 920 53.98 2.91 30.53
C LEU A 920 54.89 3.77 29.62
N ALA A 921 55.82 4.54 30.19
CA ALA A 921 56.80 5.29 29.38
C ALA A 921 57.72 4.35 28.58
N ALA A 922 58.13 3.22 29.18
CA ALA A 922 58.92 2.21 28.48
C ALA A 922 58.10 1.49 27.39
N MET A 923 56.81 1.21 27.64
CA MET A 923 55.91 0.61 26.64
C MET A 923 55.66 1.55 25.45
N ILE A 924 55.50 2.86 25.68
CA ILE A 924 55.35 3.85 24.61
C ILE A 924 56.63 3.96 23.78
N ALA A 925 57.80 3.87 24.42
CA ALA A 925 59.10 3.94 23.76
C ALA A 925 59.54 2.61 23.09
N ALA A 926 58.83 1.51 23.32
CA ALA A 926 59.19 0.20 22.78
C ALA A 926 59.10 0.16 21.25
N GLU A 927 60.04 -0.56 20.62
CA GLU A 927 60.05 -0.78 19.18
C GLU A 927 58.78 -1.53 18.74
N GLY A 928 58.03 -0.96 17.79
CA GLY A 928 56.77 -1.52 17.28
C GLY A 928 55.48 -1.04 17.96
N SER A 929 55.57 -0.16 18.98
CA SER A 929 54.37 0.42 19.63
C SER A 929 53.65 1.45 18.73
N ASN A 930 54.38 2.17 17.88
CA ASN A 930 53.94 3.32 17.08
C ASN A 930 53.25 4.44 17.88
N LEU A 931 53.29 4.38 19.22
CA LEU A 931 52.62 5.35 20.10
C LEU A 931 53.40 6.66 20.18
N SER A 932 54.73 6.59 20.23
CA SER A 932 55.60 7.78 20.26
C SER A 932 55.39 8.66 19.02
N GLU A 933 55.25 8.04 17.84
CA GLU A 933 54.94 8.71 16.58
C GLU A 933 53.57 9.39 16.61
N CYS A 934 52.54 8.74 17.18
CA CYS A 934 51.22 9.33 17.35
C CYS A 934 51.25 10.60 18.23
N PHE A 935 52.03 10.59 19.32
CA PHE A 935 52.20 11.76 20.19
C PHE A 935 52.96 12.90 19.52
N MET A 936 53.94 12.58 18.66
CA MET A 936 54.67 13.57 17.87
C MET A 936 53.77 14.20 16.80
N ALA A 937 53.02 13.38 16.05
CA ALA A 937 52.09 13.83 15.03
C ALA A 937 50.93 14.65 15.61
N ALA A 938 50.43 14.28 16.80
CA ALA A 938 49.42 15.05 17.52
C ALA A 938 49.97 16.32 18.22
N GLY A 939 51.30 16.49 18.29
CA GLY A 939 51.94 17.63 18.97
C GLY A 939 51.80 17.62 20.50
N ARG A 940 51.59 16.46 21.12
CA ARG A 940 51.28 16.32 22.57
C ARG A 940 52.37 15.68 23.42
N MET A 941 53.57 15.52 22.85
CA MET A 941 54.71 14.91 23.56
C MET A 941 55.06 15.65 24.85
N THR A 942 54.90 16.98 24.89
CA THR A 942 55.16 17.78 26.09
C THR A 942 54.22 17.42 27.24
N GLU A 943 52.94 17.14 26.95
CA GLU A 943 51.95 16.74 27.97
C GLU A 943 52.32 15.37 28.55
N LEU A 944 52.72 14.43 27.69
CA LEU A 944 53.14 13.09 28.10
C LEU A 944 54.34 13.12 29.05
N VAL A 945 55.40 13.84 28.68
CA VAL A 945 56.60 13.97 29.51
C VAL A 945 56.27 14.62 30.86
N THR A 946 55.37 15.60 30.89
CA THR A 946 54.97 16.24 32.14
C THR A 946 54.17 15.32 33.06
N THR A 947 53.30 14.47 32.50
CA THR A 947 52.55 13.48 33.29
C THR A 947 53.47 12.45 33.93
N PHE A 948 54.51 12.00 33.23
CA PHE A 948 55.53 11.13 33.81
C PHE A 948 56.41 11.87 34.82
N ALA A 949 56.78 13.13 34.57
CA ALA A 949 57.50 13.92 35.57
C ALA A 949 56.71 14.02 36.89
N HIS A 950 55.39 14.21 36.83
CA HIS A 950 54.52 14.19 38.01
C HIS A 950 54.48 12.83 38.71
N ALA A 951 54.43 11.74 37.96
CA ALA A 951 54.52 10.40 38.53
C ALA A 951 55.87 10.19 39.25
N SER A 952 56.98 10.67 38.69
CA SER A 952 58.32 10.58 39.32
C SER A 952 58.42 11.39 40.61
N LEU A 953 57.87 12.61 40.62
CA LEU A 953 57.76 13.42 41.83
C LEU A 953 56.85 12.76 42.89
N GLY A 954 55.80 12.07 42.44
CA GLY A 954 54.93 11.23 43.28
C GLY A 954 55.68 10.08 43.97
N VAL A 955 56.66 9.46 43.30
CA VAL A 955 57.53 8.44 43.90
C VAL A 955 58.45 9.04 44.97
N ILE A 956 59.07 10.20 44.69
CA ILE A 956 60.01 10.87 45.60
C ILE A 956 59.29 11.39 46.86
N SER A 957 58.19 12.12 46.68
CA SER A 957 57.40 12.69 47.79
C SER A 957 56.78 11.62 48.71
N ALA A 958 56.49 10.43 48.17
CA ALA A 958 56.03 9.29 48.96
C ALA A 958 57.12 8.69 49.86
N ASP A 959 58.40 8.85 49.51
CA ASP A 959 59.57 8.40 50.30
C ASP A 959 59.91 9.39 51.42
N GLU A 960 59.72 10.71 51.18
CA GLU A 960 59.96 11.79 52.15
C GLU A 960 58.97 11.77 53.35
N GLN A 961 57.75 11.27 53.18
CA GLN A 961 56.72 11.21 54.24
C GLN A 961 56.90 10.10 55.30
N GLY A 962 58.09 9.48 55.37
CA GLY A 962 58.59 8.81 56.57
C GLY A 962 57.64 7.81 57.25
N THR A 963 57.39 6.66 56.61
CA THR A 963 56.87 5.48 57.33
C THR A 963 58.01 4.50 57.52
N LYS A 964 58.34 4.16 58.78
CA LYS A 964 59.27 3.07 59.11
C LYS A 964 58.70 1.75 58.59
N VAL A 965 59.02 1.38 57.35
CA VAL A 965 58.65 0.08 56.79
C VAL A 965 59.64 -0.96 57.29
N THR A 966 59.16 -1.80 58.20
CA THR A 966 59.79 -3.07 58.58
C THR A 966 60.09 -3.89 57.33
N LYS A 967 61.26 -4.54 57.32
CA LYS A 967 61.78 -5.39 56.23
C LYS A 967 60.73 -6.41 55.74
N SER A 968 59.94 -6.05 54.74
CA SER A 968 59.13 -6.99 53.96
C SER A 968 59.73 -7.09 52.56
N LYS A 969 60.57 -8.12 52.38
CA LYS A 969 61.00 -8.59 51.07
C LYS A 969 59.83 -9.32 50.41
N LYS A 970 58.93 -8.59 49.74
CA LYS A 970 58.14 -9.16 48.65
C LYS A 970 58.29 -8.25 47.43
N LYS A 971 59.22 -8.63 46.55
CA LYS A 971 59.37 -8.08 45.21
C LYS A 971 58.14 -8.49 44.41
N LEU A 972 57.32 -7.55 43.97
CA LEU A 972 56.39 -7.79 42.88
C LEU A 972 57.22 -7.73 41.58
N ASN A 973 57.39 -8.86 40.89
CA ASN A 973 58.09 -8.98 39.61
C ASN A 973 59.53 -8.41 39.59
N GLY A 974 60.31 -8.56 40.67
CA GLY A 974 61.71 -8.13 40.68
C GLY A 974 61.98 -6.63 40.84
N ARG A 975 60.92 -5.80 40.94
CA ARG A 975 60.97 -4.32 40.92
C ARG A 975 61.35 -3.74 42.29
N SER A 976 62.08 -2.61 42.31
CA SER A 976 62.42 -1.89 43.55
C SER A 976 62.42 -0.37 43.34
N MET A 977 61.91 0.38 44.32
CA MET A 977 61.95 1.85 44.34
C MET A 977 63.35 2.41 44.72
N ASP A 978 64.36 1.55 44.87
CA ASP A 978 65.69 1.92 45.41
C ASP A 978 66.40 3.04 44.61
N ILE A 979 66.13 3.19 43.31
CA ILE A 979 66.74 4.22 42.44
C ILE A 979 66.28 5.64 42.81
N TRP A 980 65.11 5.77 43.44
CA TRP A 980 64.48 7.04 43.79
C TRP A 980 64.67 7.44 45.26
N ARG A 981 65.45 6.67 46.02
CA ARG A 981 65.78 6.97 47.42
C ARG A 981 66.88 8.02 47.49
N THR A 982 66.50 9.29 47.68
CA THR A 982 67.46 10.35 47.98
C THR A 982 67.72 10.41 49.48
N ASN A 983 68.65 9.60 49.99
CA ASN A 983 69.23 9.82 51.31
C ASN A 983 70.13 11.06 51.26
N VAL A 984 69.57 12.25 51.48
CA VAL A 984 70.37 13.44 51.75
C VAL A 984 70.76 13.41 53.23
N SER A 985 71.94 12.86 53.52
CA SER A 985 72.58 13.05 54.81
C SER A 985 72.99 14.52 54.94
N VAL A 986 72.24 15.28 55.73
CA VAL A 986 72.64 16.63 56.16
C VAL A 986 73.81 16.46 57.13
N GLY A 987 74.99 16.95 56.74
CA GLY A 987 76.15 17.13 57.60
C GLY A 987 76.11 18.49 58.30
#